data_AF-A0A970T8I3-F1
#
_entry.id   AF-A0A970T8I3-F1
#
_cell.length_a   1.000
_cell.length_b   1.000
_cell.length_c   1.000
_cell.angle_alpha   90.00
_cell.angle_beta   90.00
_cell.angle_gamma   90.00
#
_symmetry.space_group_name_H-M   'P 1'
#
loop_
_entity.id
_entity.type
_entity.pdbx_description
1 polymer ?
#
loop_
_entity_poly.entity_id
_entity_poly.type
_entity_poly.pdbx_seq_one_letter_code
_entity_poly.pdbx_strand_id
1 'polypeptide(L)'
;MRTNRRDFIKATGAAGTGLVAGGLTYCITDRKNIVLENSYLRYETDAGGNNLHFIDKASGNDLLDKKNASYCAYIIKDGDKYLVDNVSQIDGRLHFEFGDSGVSADLSVEIFPDRIFISLISVSGNPDSVTFSNIPLDVDRVDEGRFAACLLSMNLQTHVSQLPAIQNHLSATSYEHTGLENGSFALLALPQDKIIEVIRDVISHSKEIPFSDQGGAWAKDRKAGYGSYLFVRDLTENTVDDIIERCKSLGFNQVLVSSARHGDFFISKEQYPDGWLSFRRINEKIHAAGLSTIFHMYSFFIDKRAEYVTPVPSEDLGYFKAFTLSRELSPDDNEIEVTESTTGMSATTGFWVRNSKTVRIGDELIEFSGVTQAVPYKFTGCKRGVHGTKISGHSVNEKVFHLKEMFGRFLPAADTKLFSKIASDIAGIVDTANFDGIYFDAIDGSDLFEGDAFYWHYGPKFVFEVARNLKTMVGMEMAGMTHLWWHYRSRWQAWDYPTKGFKKFIDIHLASIKSYTYKHGEFRGNTPVISKFAGKALSPLMLPLHLGWWRNQVWDPPQTERTMPDDLEYICCKMAGNNAGLSMTGGTEINLLTENPLLAKLNSIIKKYEELRHAGYFSESVLEKLRQPGKEVTLIKDSGRWNFRQVSYKKHKVADDSHPTAAWQVNNEFESQPVKLRIESLMTIMPYNHSKGILLSDFSDASAFKEQEKAKGVSGKMSSENEGGPGFDRSSRFSAFSAGDSPQDGSWICMEKSFEAGADLDKHQGLGLWVKGDGSGQILNVGLRSPVHLNGGRGDHFIRIDFTGWRYFELVENESDQFSDYLWPDHHLYVYRTYRHQLYYNNIEKLQLWFNNLPAGREVSCMIGPVKALPLASATLNDPAIAIGGEEITFPGTIKSGEYIEFRSKDDCKLFTSKGQFIRDIAVKGDIPILKKDSNDVSFKCNNNTDYSSRVQVTVIAEGELL
;
A
#
# COMPACT_ATOMS: atom_id res chain seq x y z
N MET A 1 -40.69 -39.51 8.75
CA MET A 1 -41.08 -40.84 8.25
C MET A 1 -39.85 -41.47 7.59
N ARG A 2 -39.52 -42.70 8.00
CA ARG A 2 -38.41 -43.51 7.48
C ARG A 2 -38.70 -43.99 6.06
N THR A 3 -37.68 -44.10 5.20
CA THR A 3 -37.44 -45.29 4.36
C THR A 3 -36.03 -45.32 3.75
N ASN A 4 -35.36 -46.45 3.98
CA ASN A 4 -34.07 -46.94 3.46
C ASN A 4 -34.21 -47.42 2.00
N ARG A 5 -33.18 -47.29 1.14
CA ARG A 5 -32.11 -48.29 0.84
C ARG A 5 -32.59 -49.75 0.71
N ARG A 6 -32.83 -50.19 -0.54
CA ARG A 6 -32.37 -51.42 -1.21
C ARG A 6 -33.34 -51.81 -2.34
N ASP A 7 -32.82 -51.86 -3.56
CA ASP A 7 -33.01 -52.93 -4.55
C ASP A 7 -32.74 -52.37 -5.94
N PHE A 8 -31.65 -52.82 -6.57
CA PHE A 8 -31.57 -53.25 -7.97
C PHE A 8 -30.10 -53.55 -8.33
N ILE A 9 -29.66 -54.77 -8.00
CA ILE A 9 -28.56 -55.45 -8.69
C ILE A 9 -29.17 -56.74 -9.25
N LYS A 10 -29.31 -56.81 -10.59
CA LYS A 10 -29.05 -57.98 -11.44
C LYS A 10 -29.64 -57.74 -12.85
N ALA A 11 -28.78 -57.32 -13.77
CA ALA A 11 -28.74 -57.79 -15.15
C ALA A 11 -27.45 -57.27 -15.81
N THR A 12 -26.37 -57.99 -15.59
CA THR A 12 -25.11 -57.85 -16.34
C THR A 12 -25.29 -58.43 -17.74
N GLY A 13 -24.97 -57.64 -18.77
CA GLY A 13 -24.90 -58.10 -20.16
C GLY A 13 -24.44 -57.01 -21.12
N ALA A 14 -23.12 -56.85 -21.23
CA ALA A 14 -22.37 -56.24 -22.35
C ALA A 14 -22.76 -54.82 -22.83
N ALA A 15 -21.99 -53.82 -22.40
CA ALA A 15 -21.65 -52.64 -23.20
C ALA A 15 -20.39 -51.99 -22.61
N GLY A 16 -19.50 -51.52 -23.50
CA GLY A 16 -18.11 -51.22 -23.21
C GLY A 16 -17.83 -50.02 -22.32
N THR A 17 -16.62 -50.02 -21.79
CA THR A 17 -15.88 -48.89 -21.26
C THR A 17 -15.94 -47.70 -22.22
N GLY A 18 -16.70 -46.66 -21.86
CA GLY A 18 -16.68 -45.35 -22.50
C GLY A 18 -15.89 -44.38 -21.64
N LEU A 19 -14.56 -44.33 -21.85
CA LEU A 19 -13.79 -43.11 -21.59
C LEU A 19 -14.41 -42.02 -22.47
N VAL A 20 -14.79 -40.87 -21.90
CA VAL A 20 -15.01 -39.65 -22.69
C VAL A 20 -13.62 -39.12 -23.05
N ALA A 21 -13.02 -39.73 -24.08
CA ALA A 21 -11.95 -39.14 -24.86
C ALA A 21 -12.60 -38.14 -25.82
N GLY A 22 -12.26 -36.86 -25.66
CA GLY A 22 -12.86 -35.79 -26.45
C GLY A 22 -12.07 -34.48 -26.42
N GLY A 23 -10.74 -34.54 -26.31
CA GLY A 23 -9.86 -33.44 -26.73
C GLY A 23 -9.48 -33.67 -28.18
N LEU A 24 -10.00 -32.86 -29.11
CA LEU A 24 -9.58 -32.90 -30.51
C LEU A 24 -8.28 -32.09 -30.62
N THR A 25 -7.14 -32.78 -30.69
CA THR A 25 -5.85 -32.18 -31.03
C THR A 25 -5.85 -31.84 -32.52
N TYR A 26 -6.16 -30.59 -32.86
CA TYR A 26 -5.83 -30.03 -34.18
C TYR A 26 -4.84 -28.88 -34.00
N CYS A 27 -3.57 -29.20 -33.76
CA CYS A 27 -2.51 -28.34 -34.28
C CYS A 27 -2.52 -28.54 -35.80
N ILE A 28 -3.00 -27.56 -36.56
CA ILE A 28 -2.87 -27.58 -38.01
C ILE A 28 -1.49 -27.00 -38.31
N THR A 29 -0.50 -27.86 -38.54
CA THR A 29 0.76 -27.42 -39.15
C THR A 29 0.48 -27.12 -40.62
N ASP A 30 0.25 -25.87 -40.98
CA ASP A 30 0.25 -25.46 -42.39
C ASP A 30 1.72 -25.34 -42.87
N ARG A 31 2.44 -26.46 -42.84
CA ARG A 31 3.86 -26.74 -43.23
C ARG A 31 4.96 -25.70 -42.91
N LYS A 32 4.68 -24.57 -42.26
CA LYS A 32 5.64 -23.50 -41.88
C LYS A 32 5.36 -22.85 -40.52
N ASN A 33 4.08 -22.81 -40.10
CA ASN A 33 3.67 -22.13 -38.87
C ASN A 33 3.06 -23.12 -37.87
N ILE A 34 3.15 -22.78 -36.58
CA ILE A 34 2.52 -23.50 -35.47
C ILE A 34 1.28 -22.72 -35.07
N VAL A 35 0.12 -23.39 -35.12
CA VAL A 35 -1.19 -22.76 -34.85
C VAL A 35 -1.86 -23.46 -33.68
N LEU A 36 -2.18 -22.68 -32.64
CA LEU A 36 -3.03 -23.09 -31.52
C LEU A 36 -4.37 -22.37 -31.64
N GLU A 37 -5.46 -23.12 -31.83
CA GLU A 37 -6.77 -22.54 -32.14
C GLU A 37 -7.91 -23.23 -31.39
N ASN A 38 -8.85 -22.45 -30.85
CA ASN A 38 -10.10 -22.94 -30.29
C ASN A 38 -11.31 -22.14 -30.84
N SER A 39 -12.45 -22.10 -30.12
CA SER A 39 -13.65 -21.40 -30.61
C SER A 39 -13.51 -19.88 -30.61
N TYR A 40 -12.62 -19.32 -29.78
CA TYR A 40 -12.48 -17.87 -29.55
C TYR A 40 -11.14 -17.30 -30.00
N LEU A 41 -10.07 -18.09 -29.87
CA LEU A 41 -8.70 -17.66 -30.11
C LEU A 41 -8.08 -18.40 -31.29
N ARG A 42 -7.29 -17.67 -32.08
CA ARG A 42 -6.23 -18.23 -32.94
C ARG A 42 -4.89 -17.59 -32.58
N TYR A 43 -3.94 -18.38 -32.10
CA TYR A 43 -2.57 -17.97 -31.82
C TYR A 43 -1.61 -18.67 -32.80
N GLU A 44 -0.68 -17.91 -33.37
CA GLU A 44 0.18 -18.38 -34.45
C GLU A 44 1.63 -17.93 -34.25
N THR A 45 2.56 -18.87 -34.43
CA THR A 45 4.02 -18.61 -34.47
C THR A 45 4.63 -19.17 -35.76
N ASP A 46 5.79 -18.67 -36.16
CA ASP A 46 6.62 -19.37 -37.15
C ASP A 46 7.42 -20.52 -36.50
N ALA A 47 8.14 -21.29 -37.33
CA ALA A 47 9.04 -22.35 -36.88
C ALA A 47 10.25 -21.83 -36.08
N GLY A 48 10.60 -20.55 -36.17
CA GLY A 48 11.62 -19.92 -35.32
C GLY A 48 11.06 -19.47 -33.96
N GLY A 49 9.79 -19.72 -33.69
CA GLY A 49 9.08 -19.31 -32.48
C GLY A 49 8.75 -17.81 -32.42
N ASN A 50 8.85 -17.07 -33.52
CA ASN A 50 8.36 -15.69 -33.55
C ASN A 50 6.83 -15.67 -33.42
N ASN A 51 6.31 -14.84 -32.51
CA ASN A 51 4.87 -14.61 -32.42
C ASN A 51 4.41 -13.84 -33.67
N LEU A 52 3.45 -14.41 -34.41
CA LEU A 52 2.91 -13.80 -35.64
C LEU A 52 1.56 -13.13 -35.39
N HIS A 53 0.65 -13.84 -34.72
CA HIS A 53 -0.74 -13.41 -34.54
C HIS A 53 -1.34 -13.89 -33.21
N PHE A 54 -2.17 -13.06 -32.59
CA PHE A 54 -3.05 -13.42 -31.48
C PHE A 54 -4.45 -12.87 -31.76
N ILE A 55 -5.29 -13.67 -32.42
CA ILE A 55 -6.52 -13.20 -33.06
C ILE A 55 -7.75 -13.58 -32.22
N ASP A 56 -8.57 -12.58 -31.91
CA ASP A 56 -9.97 -12.77 -31.54
C ASP A 56 -10.76 -13.21 -32.78
N LYS A 57 -11.18 -14.48 -32.81
CA LYS A 57 -11.86 -15.07 -33.97
C LYS A 57 -13.22 -14.44 -34.27
N ALA A 58 -13.88 -13.83 -33.28
CA ALA A 58 -15.18 -13.21 -33.47
C ALA A 58 -15.06 -11.87 -34.21
N SER A 59 -14.08 -11.04 -33.84
CA SER A 59 -13.86 -9.73 -34.47
C SER A 59 -12.87 -9.75 -35.63
N GLY A 60 -11.99 -10.75 -35.68
CA GLY A 60 -10.85 -10.79 -36.60
C GLY A 60 -9.70 -9.87 -36.17
N ASN A 61 -9.79 -9.21 -35.01
CA ASN A 61 -8.75 -8.32 -34.52
C ASN A 61 -7.55 -9.13 -34.03
N ASP A 62 -6.37 -8.75 -34.50
CA ASP A 62 -5.10 -9.24 -34.00
C ASP A 62 -4.61 -8.35 -32.86
N LEU A 63 -4.50 -8.94 -31.66
CA LEU A 63 -4.18 -8.25 -30.42
C LEU A 63 -2.70 -8.35 -30.05
N LEU A 64 -1.88 -9.02 -30.85
CA LEU A 64 -0.45 -9.12 -30.61
C LEU A 64 0.21 -7.73 -30.65
N ASP A 65 1.06 -7.42 -29.68
CA ASP A 65 1.89 -6.21 -29.74
C ASP A 65 2.97 -6.37 -30.81
N LYS A 66 2.83 -5.61 -31.91
CA LYS A 66 3.73 -5.63 -33.07
C LYS A 66 4.80 -4.54 -33.03
N LYS A 67 4.93 -3.78 -31.93
CA LYS A 67 5.95 -2.73 -31.81
C LYS A 67 7.37 -3.29 -31.88
N ASN A 68 7.59 -4.49 -31.35
CA ASN A 68 8.86 -5.21 -31.40
C ASN A 68 8.64 -6.68 -31.75
N ALA A 69 9.65 -7.30 -32.38
CA ALA A 69 9.65 -8.76 -32.55
C ALA A 69 9.58 -9.44 -31.17
N SER A 70 8.75 -10.47 -31.06
CA SER A 70 8.58 -11.24 -29.83
C SER A 70 8.59 -12.74 -30.15
N TYR A 71 9.06 -13.53 -29.18
CA TYR A 71 9.23 -14.97 -29.32
C TYR A 71 8.39 -15.69 -28.28
N CYS A 72 7.82 -16.84 -28.64
CA CYS A 72 6.89 -17.58 -27.79
C CYS A 72 7.54 -18.15 -26.53
N ALA A 73 8.87 -18.32 -26.53
CA ALA A 73 9.62 -18.89 -25.42
C ALA A 73 11.08 -18.40 -25.38
N TYR A 74 11.69 -18.51 -24.20
CA TYR A 74 13.14 -18.32 -24.00
C TYR A 74 13.59 -19.05 -22.73
N ILE A 75 14.90 -19.26 -22.59
CA ILE A 75 15.52 -19.76 -21.35
C ILE A 75 16.50 -18.74 -20.77
N ILE A 76 16.81 -18.91 -19.50
CA ILE A 76 18.03 -18.38 -18.88
C ILE A 76 18.92 -19.56 -18.54
N LYS A 77 20.21 -19.48 -18.90
CA LYS A 77 21.22 -20.48 -18.56
C LYS A 77 22.54 -19.76 -18.29
N ASP A 78 23.14 -20.03 -17.14
CA ASP A 78 24.37 -19.39 -16.68
C ASP A 78 24.25 -17.84 -16.67
N GLY A 79 23.04 -17.33 -16.44
CA GLY A 79 22.71 -15.90 -16.48
C GLY A 79 22.46 -15.30 -17.87
N ASP A 80 22.71 -16.04 -18.95
CA ASP A 80 22.50 -15.59 -20.33
C ASP A 80 21.11 -15.99 -20.86
N LYS A 81 20.52 -15.12 -21.67
CA LYS A 81 19.19 -15.33 -22.28
C LYS A 81 19.32 -15.93 -23.67
N TYR A 82 18.66 -17.07 -23.89
CA TYR A 82 18.56 -17.72 -25.20
C TYR A 82 17.10 -17.77 -25.65
N LEU A 83 16.82 -17.21 -26.82
CA LEU A 83 15.50 -17.27 -27.44
C LEU A 83 15.28 -18.66 -28.03
N VAL A 84 14.03 -19.09 -28.10
CA VAL A 84 13.67 -20.25 -28.92
C VAL A 84 14.00 -19.93 -30.37
N ASP A 85 14.55 -20.88 -31.11
CA ASP A 85 14.90 -20.73 -32.53
C ASP A 85 14.40 -21.89 -33.41
N ASN A 86 13.89 -22.95 -32.79
CA ASN A 86 13.13 -23.98 -33.46
C ASN A 86 11.93 -24.41 -32.61
N VAL A 87 10.75 -24.33 -33.22
CA VAL A 87 9.50 -24.87 -32.70
C VAL A 87 8.95 -25.86 -33.71
N SER A 88 8.84 -27.11 -33.29
CA SER A 88 8.30 -28.18 -34.12
C SER A 88 7.25 -29.00 -33.37
N GLN A 89 6.46 -29.78 -34.09
CA GLN A 89 5.51 -30.71 -33.49
C GLN A 89 6.06 -32.14 -33.67
N ILE A 90 6.32 -32.83 -32.55
CA ILE A 90 6.83 -34.20 -32.53
C ILE A 90 5.88 -35.05 -31.67
N ASP A 91 5.33 -36.13 -32.22
CA ASP A 91 4.42 -37.05 -31.52
C ASP A 91 3.25 -36.37 -30.77
N GLY A 92 2.70 -35.30 -31.37
CA GLY A 92 1.60 -34.53 -30.79
C GLY A 92 2.00 -33.54 -29.69
N ARG A 93 3.30 -33.39 -29.41
CA ARG A 93 3.88 -32.41 -28.49
C ARG A 93 4.55 -31.26 -29.24
N LEU A 94 4.68 -30.11 -28.60
CA LEU A 94 5.57 -29.05 -29.08
C LEU A 94 6.98 -29.31 -28.57
N HIS A 95 7.94 -29.30 -29.49
CA HIS A 95 9.36 -29.43 -29.19
C HIS A 95 10.04 -28.09 -29.45
N PHE A 96 10.66 -27.53 -28.41
CA PHE A 96 11.40 -26.27 -28.46
C PHE A 96 12.91 -26.54 -28.37
N GLU A 97 13.68 -25.94 -29.25
CA GLU A 97 15.14 -25.87 -29.16
C GLU A 97 15.56 -24.40 -28.98
N PHE A 98 16.62 -24.18 -28.21
CA PHE A 98 17.12 -22.85 -27.86
C PHE A 98 18.54 -22.64 -28.41
N GLY A 99 18.70 -22.89 -29.71
CA GLY A 99 19.94 -22.73 -30.46
C GLY A 99 21.16 -23.41 -29.84
N ASP A 100 22.28 -22.69 -29.85
CA ASP A 100 23.59 -23.20 -29.41
C ASP A 100 23.69 -23.43 -27.88
N SER A 101 22.63 -23.16 -27.11
CA SER A 101 22.60 -23.41 -25.66
C SER A 101 22.66 -24.90 -25.28
N GLY A 102 22.32 -25.79 -26.23
CA GLY A 102 22.18 -27.23 -26.01
C GLY A 102 20.99 -27.62 -25.13
N VAL A 103 20.01 -26.72 -24.95
CA VAL A 103 18.78 -26.95 -24.20
C VAL A 103 17.63 -27.21 -25.15
N SER A 104 16.78 -28.17 -24.79
CA SER A 104 15.48 -28.40 -25.44
C SER A 104 14.39 -28.66 -24.41
N ALA A 105 13.14 -28.41 -24.80
CA ALA A 105 11.97 -28.59 -23.95
C ALA A 105 10.80 -29.19 -24.74
N ASP A 106 10.11 -30.16 -24.14
CA ASP A 106 8.89 -30.75 -24.70
C ASP A 106 7.66 -30.30 -23.92
N LEU A 107 6.61 -29.91 -24.65
CA LEU A 107 5.36 -29.43 -24.08
C LEU A 107 4.17 -30.25 -24.58
N SER A 108 3.26 -30.61 -23.68
CA SER A 108 1.93 -31.11 -24.06
C SER A 108 0.97 -29.96 -24.28
N VAL A 109 0.05 -30.12 -25.22
CA VAL A 109 -1.01 -29.15 -25.52
C VAL A 109 -2.36 -29.86 -25.55
N GLU A 110 -3.31 -29.37 -24.75
CA GLU A 110 -4.69 -29.86 -24.74
C GLU A 110 -5.64 -28.70 -25.05
N ILE A 111 -6.34 -28.81 -26.19
CA ILE A 111 -7.23 -27.76 -26.70
C ILE A 111 -8.68 -28.12 -26.36
N PHE A 112 -9.36 -27.17 -25.72
CA PHE A 112 -10.79 -27.21 -25.41
C PHE A 112 -11.49 -26.01 -26.07
N PRO A 113 -12.83 -25.98 -26.17
CA PRO A 113 -13.55 -24.92 -26.86
C PRO A 113 -13.23 -23.49 -26.40
N ASP A 114 -12.92 -23.30 -25.12
CA ASP A 114 -12.77 -22.01 -24.44
C ASP A 114 -11.41 -21.82 -23.72
N ARG A 115 -10.52 -22.81 -23.77
CA ARG A 115 -9.21 -22.78 -23.11
C ARG A 115 -8.20 -23.71 -23.77
N ILE A 116 -6.91 -23.48 -23.52
CA ILE A 116 -5.82 -24.35 -23.95
C ILE A 116 -4.93 -24.62 -22.75
N PHE A 117 -4.71 -25.89 -22.40
CA PHE A 117 -3.73 -26.26 -21.36
C PHE A 117 -2.38 -26.55 -22.01
N ILE A 118 -1.32 -26.04 -21.38
CA ILE A 118 0.06 -26.30 -21.78
C ILE A 118 0.82 -26.77 -20.54
N SER A 119 1.60 -27.83 -20.68
CA SER A 119 2.45 -28.36 -19.61
C SER A 119 3.85 -28.66 -20.13
N LEU A 120 4.87 -28.28 -19.37
CA LEU A 120 6.27 -28.57 -19.61
C LEU A 120 6.57 -30.00 -19.13
N ILE A 121 6.80 -30.91 -20.06
CA ILE A 121 6.90 -32.34 -19.81
C ILE A 121 8.33 -32.77 -19.51
N SER A 122 9.29 -32.30 -20.29
CA SER A 122 10.71 -32.62 -20.13
C SER A 122 11.58 -31.44 -20.54
N VAL A 123 12.71 -31.30 -19.85
CA VAL A 123 13.75 -30.30 -20.16
C VAL A 123 15.11 -30.97 -20.20
N SER A 124 15.90 -30.71 -21.25
CA SER A 124 17.28 -31.17 -21.38
C SER A 124 18.26 -30.00 -21.26
N GLY A 125 19.52 -30.26 -20.93
CA GLY A 125 20.58 -29.24 -20.99
C GLY A 125 20.70 -28.26 -19.81
N ASN A 126 19.98 -28.50 -18.71
CA ASN A 126 20.05 -27.83 -17.40
C ASN A 126 20.01 -26.28 -17.45
N PRO A 127 18.91 -25.66 -17.92
CA PRO A 127 18.72 -24.22 -17.81
C PRO A 127 18.35 -23.80 -16.37
N ASP A 128 18.68 -22.56 -16.01
CA ASP A 128 18.27 -21.94 -14.73
C ASP A 128 16.74 -21.73 -14.70
N SER A 129 16.16 -21.38 -15.87
CA SER A 129 14.72 -21.21 -16.04
C SER A 129 14.28 -21.42 -17.49
N VAL A 130 13.02 -21.85 -17.65
CA VAL A 130 12.36 -21.99 -18.95
C VAL A 130 11.09 -21.16 -18.95
N THR A 131 11.05 -20.12 -19.79
CA THR A 131 9.84 -19.36 -20.10
C THR A 131 9.19 -20.00 -21.33
N PHE A 132 8.11 -20.73 -21.10
CA PHE A 132 7.44 -21.56 -22.12
C PHE A 132 6.13 -20.96 -22.64
N SER A 133 5.83 -19.72 -22.24
CA SER A 133 4.92 -18.80 -22.93
C SER A 133 5.44 -17.38 -22.75
N ASN A 134 5.43 -16.58 -23.82
CA ASN A 134 5.82 -15.17 -23.79
C ASN A 134 5.11 -14.40 -24.92
N ILE A 135 3.88 -13.95 -24.67
CA ILE A 135 3.02 -13.31 -25.68
C ILE A 135 2.63 -11.90 -25.22
N PRO A 136 3.22 -10.83 -25.78
CA PRO A 136 2.82 -9.45 -25.49
C PRO A 136 1.58 -9.04 -26.29
N LEU A 137 0.65 -8.33 -25.67
CA LEU A 137 -0.61 -7.90 -26.28
C LEU A 137 -0.76 -6.38 -26.23
N ASP A 138 -1.25 -5.77 -27.32
CA ASP A 138 -1.57 -4.34 -27.38
C ASP A 138 -3.01 -4.09 -26.89
N VAL A 139 -3.25 -4.41 -25.61
CA VAL A 139 -4.55 -4.24 -24.95
C VAL A 139 -4.43 -3.40 -23.68
N ASP A 140 -5.33 -2.43 -23.53
CA ASP A 140 -5.50 -1.70 -22.26
C ASP A 140 -6.40 -2.52 -21.33
N ARG A 141 -5.87 -2.94 -20.18
CA ARG A 141 -6.53 -3.90 -19.27
C ARG A 141 -7.72 -3.28 -18.51
N VAL A 142 -7.95 -1.98 -18.65
CA VAL A 142 -9.08 -1.25 -18.03
C VAL A 142 -10.15 -0.79 -19.00
N ASP A 143 -10.04 -1.14 -20.28
CA ASP A 143 -11.09 -0.89 -21.28
C ASP A 143 -12.16 -1.99 -21.18
N GLU A 144 -13.41 -1.59 -20.99
CA GLU A 144 -14.55 -2.49 -20.83
C GLU A 144 -15.06 -3.01 -22.19
N GLY A 145 -15.67 -4.20 -22.19
CA GLY A 145 -16.41 -4.75 -23.33
C GLY A 145 -15.55 -5.36 -24.44
N ARG A 146 -14.27 -5.67 -24.17
CA ARG A 146 -13.33 -6.25 -25.15
C ARG A 146 -13.08 -7.75 -24.92
N PHE A 147 -12.29 -8.34 -25.80
CA PHE A 147 -11.70 -9.66 -25.64
C PHE A 147 -10.70 -9.63 -24.47
N ALA A 148 -10.80 -10.57 -23.53
CA ALA A 148 -9.90 -10.70 -22.40
C ALA A 148 -8.94 -11.87 -22.61
N ALA A 149 -7.70 -11.72 -22.17
CA ALA A 149 -6.70 -12.78 -22.17
C ALA A 149 -6.11 -12.99 -20.76
N CYS A 150 -5.87 -14.25 -20.40
CA CYS A 150 -5.33 -14.66 -19.10
C CYS A 150 -4.57 -15.99 -19.24
N LEU A 151 -3.34 -16.03 -18.77
CA LEU A 151 -2.74 -17.29 -18.30
C LEU A 151 -3.14 -17.51 -16.86
N LEU A 152 -3.60 -18.70 -16.52
CA LEU A 152 -3.76 -19.16 -15.14
C LEU A 152 -2.66 -20.17 -14.84
N SER A 153 -1.85 -19.90 -13.82
CA SER A 153 -0.94 -20.91 -13.29
C SER A 153 -1.75 -22.08 -12.70
N MET A 154 -1.38 -23.31 -13.04
CA MET A 154 -2.09 -24.52 -12.59
C MET A 154 -1.41 -25.22 -11.41
N ASN A 155 -0.23 -24.76 -10.99
CA ASN A 155 0.54 -25.34 -9.88
C ASN A 155 1.60 -24.38 -9.32
N LEU A 156 2.33 -24.81 -8.29
CA LEU A 156 3.32 -23.97 -7.60
C LEU A 156 4.64 -23.83 -8.37
N GLN A 157 4.88 -24.66 -9.40
CA GLN A 157 6.08 -24.66 -10.23
C GLN A 157 6.03 -23.57 -11.30
N THR A 158 4.84 -23.10 -11.64
CA THR A 158 4.63 -22.16 -12.76
C THR A 158 4.44 -20.74 -12.27
N HIS A 159 5.40 -19.89 -12.55
CA HIS A 159 5.32 -18.46 -12.33
C HIS A 159 4.65 -17.78 -13.51
N VAL A 160 3.44 -17.25 -13.31
CA VAL A 160 2.80 -16.32 -14.24
C VAL A 160 3.00 -14.90 -13.72
N SER A 161 3.64 -14.05 -14.52
CA SER A 161 4.16 -12.75 -14.07
C SER A 161 3.07 -11.71 -13.80
N GLN A 162 1.95 -11.77 -14.52
CA GLN A 162 0.82 -10.85 -14.35
C GLN A 162 -0.32 -11.50 -13.57
N LEU A 163 -1.03 -10.71 -12.76
CA LEU A 163 -2.19 -11.17 -12.01
C LEU A 163 -3.41 -11.43 -12.94
N PRO A 164 -4.27 -12.42 -12.62
CA PRO A 164 -5.59 -12.58 -13.25
C PRO A 164 -6.50 -11.37 -12.95
N ALA A 165 -7.59 -11.12 -13.67
CA ALA A 165 -8.17 -11.94 -14.73
C ALA A 165 -7.88 -11.42 -16.14
N ILE A 166 -7.40 -10.18 -16.27
CA ILE A 166 -7.12 -9.55 -17.56
C ILE A 166 -5.65 -9.19 -17.61
N GLN A 167 -4.93 -9.72 -18.58
CA GLN A 167 -3.48 -9.56 -18.77
C GLN A 167 -3.19 -8.95 -20.15
N ASN A 168 -2.06 -8.26 -20.26
CA ASN A 168 -1.52 -7.79 -21.54
C ASN A 168 -0.12 -8.35 -21.85
N HIS A 169 0.40 -9.19 -20.95
CA HIS A 169 1.58 -9.99 -21.21
C HIS A 169 1.35 -11.39 -20.63
N LEU A 170 1.21 -12.36 -21.54
CA LEU A 170 0.96 -13.76 -21.22
C LEU A 170 2.30 -14.48 -21.10
N SER A 171 2.92 -14.38 -19.92
CA SER A 171 4.22 -14.99 -19.62
C SER A 171 4.11 -16.07 -18.54
N ALA A 172 4.70 -17.24 -18.80
CA ALA A 172 4.78 -18.35 -17.85
C ALA A 172 6.18 -18.96 -17.83
N THR A 173 6.75 -19.09 -16.63
CA THR A 173 8.13 -19.54 -16.42
C THR A 173 8.19 -20.61 -15.33
N SER A 174 9.00 -21.65 -15.54
CA SER A 174 9.46 -22.57 -14.50
C SER A 174 10.93 -22.34 -14.19
N TYR A 175 11.36 -22.58 -12.95
CA TYR A 175 12.74 -22.38 -12.48
C TYR A 175 13.32 -23.69 -11.96
N GLU A 176 14.64 -23.88 -12.10
CA GLU A 176 15.35 -25.03 -11.53
C GLU A 176 15.04 -25.18 -10.03
N HIS A 177 15.14 -24.07 -9.29
CA HIS A 177 14.91 -24.01 -7.84
C HIS A 177 13.55 -24.56 -7.40
N THR A 178 12.48 -24.31 -8.17
CA THR A 178 11.13 -24.78 -7.85
C THR A 178 10.76 -26.08 -8.58
N GLY A 179 11.65 -26.60 -9.43
CA GLY A 179 11.40 -27.67 -10.39
C GLY A 179 10.95 -27.13 -11.75
N LEU A 180 11.64 -27.55 -12.81
CA LEU A 180 11.33 -27.19 -14.20
C LEU A 180 10.11 -27.96 -14.72
N GLU A 181 10.20 -29.29 -14.69
CA GLU A 181 9.18 -30.19 -15.23
C GLU A 181 7.87 -30.14 -14.43
N ASN A 182 6.77 -30.43 -15.12
CA ASN A 182 5.38 -30.31 -14.67
C ASN A 182 4.87 -28.87 -14.53
N GLY A 183 5.66 -27.84 -14.85
CA GLY A 183 5.12 -26.48 -14.99
C GLY A 183 3.94 -26.47 -15.97
N SER A 184 2.78 -25.93 -15.58
CA SER A 184 1.58 -25.91 -16.39
C SER A 184 0.74 -24.65 -16.18
N PHE A 185 0.13 -24.19 -17.27
CA PHE A 185 -0.85 -23.10 -17.26
C PHE A 185 -2.06 -23.41 -18.15
N ALA A 186 -3.17 -22.70 -17.90
CA ALA A 186 -4.31 -22.59 -18.81
C ALA A 186 -4.28 -21.24 -19.53
N LEU A 187 -4.24 -21.24 -20.86
CA LEU A 187 -4.42 -20.06 -21.70
C LEU A 187 -5.91 -19.86 -21.97
N LEU A 188 -6.43 -18.73 -21.50
CA LEU A 188 -7.79 -18.25 -21.72
C LEU A 188 -7.73 -17.01 -22.59
N ALA A 189 -8.47 -17.00 -23.69
CA ALA A 189 -8.69 -15.78 -24.45
C ALA A 189 -10.09 -15.82 -25.07
N LEU A 190 -10.99 -14.99 -24.54
CA LEU A 190 -12.43 -15.06 -24.77
C LEU A 190 -13.12 -13.73 -24.41
N PRO A 191 -14.41 -13.52 -24.76
CA PRO A 191 -15.15 -12.32 -24.37
C PRO A 191 -15.05 -12.02 -22.86
N GLN A 192 -14.81 -10.76 -22.49
CA GLN A 192 -14.56 -10.37 -21.09
C GLN A 192 -15.70 -10.74 -20.12
N ASP A 193 -16.94 -10.78 -20.58
CA ASP A 193 -18.09 -11.18 -19.77
C ASP A 193 -18.08 -12.67 -19.38
N LYS A 194 -17.33 -13.51 -20.10
CA LYS A 194 -17.18 -14.95 -19.84
C LYS A 194 -15.93 -15.32 -19.06
N ILE A 195 -14.94 -14.42 -18.94
CA ILE A 195 -13.60 -14.77 -18.40
C ILE A 195 -13.66 -15.32 -16.98
N ILE A 196 -14.49 -14.74 -16.12
CA ILE A 196 -14.60 -15.18 -14.71
C ILE A 196 -15.26 -16.55 -14.58
N GLU A 197 -16.28 -16.82 -15.39
CA GLU A 197 -16.95 -18.13 -15.42
C GLU A 197 -15.95 -19.23 -15.82
N VAL A 198 -15.19 -19.01 -16.88
CA VAL A 198 -14.20 -19.98 -17.38
C VAL A 198 -13.04 -20.15 -16.38
N ILE A 199 -12.53 -19.07 -15.78
CA ILE A 199 -11.49 -19.17 -14.72
C ILE A 199 -12.00 -20.05 -13.57
N ARG A 200 -13.22 -19.82 -13.10
CA ARG A 200 -13.81 -20.59 -12.01
C ARG A 200 -13.94 -22.07 -12.37
N ASP A 201 -14.40 -22.37 -13.58
CA ASP A 201 -14.52 -23.73 -14.08
C ASP A 201 -13.14 -24.42 -14.15
N VAL A 202 -12.10 -23.76 -14.68
CA VAL A 202 -10.72 -24.28 -14.67
C VAL A 202 -10.25 -24.62 -13.26
N ILE A 203 -10.33 -23.66 -12.33
CA ILE A 203 -9.78 -23.82 -10.98
C ILE A 203 -10.57 -24.87 -10.19
N SER A 204 -11.88 -25.01 -10.40
CA SER A 204 -12.71 -26.02 -9.73
C SER A 204 -12.34 -27.47 -10.06
N HIS A 205 -11.66 -27.69 -11.19
CA HIS A 205 -11.19 -29.00 -11.63
C HIS A 205 -9.67 -29.19 -11.43
N SER A 206 -8.98 -28.21 -10.83
CA SER A 206 -7.55 -28.33 -10.53
C SER A 206 -7.30 -29.39 -9.45
N LYS A 207 -6.28 -30.22 -9.67
CA LYS A 207 -5.84 -31.23 -8.70
C LYS A 207 -4.82 -30.68 -7.70
N GLU A 208 -4.03 -29.70 -8.13
CA GLU A 208 -2.90 -29.19 -7.34
C GLU A 208 -3.26 -27.93 -6.55
N ILE A 209 -4.21 -27.14 -7.06
CA ILE A 209 -4.69 -25.92 -6.43
C ILE A 209 -5.95 -26.24 -5.61
N PRO A 210 -5.91 -26.06 -4.28
CA PRO A 210 -7.10 -26.19 -3.45
C PRO A 210 -8.20 -25.23 -3.92
N PHE A 211 -9.36 -25.78 -4.31
CA PHE A 211 -10.46 -24.97 -4.78
C PHE A 211 -11.07 -24.15 -3.62
N SER A 212 -11.30 -22.86 -3.88
CA SER A 212 -12.07 -22.00 -2.98
C SER A 212 -13.34 -21.50 -3.65
N ASP A 213 -14.48 -21.66 -3.00
CA ASP A 213 -15.76 -21.09 -3.45
C ASP A 213 -16.09 -19.75 -2.73
N GLN A 214 -15.14 -19.23 -1.96
CA GLN A 214 -15.25 -17.99 -1.17
C GLN A 214 -14.31 -16.86 -1.63
N GLY A 215 -13.31 -17.17 -2.47
CA GLY A 215 -12.33 -16.20 -3.00
C GLY A 215 -12.56 -15.81 -4.45
N GLY A 216 -11.56 -15.23 -5.12
CA GLY A 216 -11.63 -14.88 -6.54
C GLY A 216 -12.73 -13.89 -6.89
N ALA A 217 -12.97 -13.72 -8.19
CA ALA A 217 -14.02 -12.82 -8.66
C ALA A 217 -15.44 -13.31 -8.28
N TRP A 218 -15.64 -14.59 -7.96
CA TRP A 218 -16.93 -15.10 -7.45
C TRP A 218 -17.21 -14.66 -6.01
N ALA A 219 -16.25 -14.06 -5.30
CA ALA A 219 -16.54 -13.36 -4.05
C ALA A 219 -17.51 -12.17 -4.25
N LYS A 220 -17.70 -11.69 -5.49
CA LYS A 220 -18.76 -10.72 -5.86
C LYS A 220 -20.17 -11.27 -5.66
N ASP A 221 -20.36 -12.59 -5.64
CA ASP A 221 -21.65 -13.21 -5.37
C ASP A 221 -21.86 -13.46 -3.86
N ARG A 222 -20.89 -13.08 -3.02
CA ARG A 222 -20.90 -13.28 -1.58
C ARG A 222 -21.03 -11.94 -0.86
N LYS A 223 -21.96 -11.85 0.09
CA LYS A 223 -22.12 -10.66 0.95
C LYS A 223 -20.82 -10.27 1.66
N ALA A 224 -20.05 -11.27 2.07
CA ALA A 224 -18.77 -11.07 2.76
C ALA A 224 -17.76 -10.29 1.91
N GLY A 225 -17.71 -10.47 0.58
CA GLY A 225 -16.75 -9.78 -0.29
C GLY A 225 -16.90 -8.25 -0.31
N TYR A 226 -18.09 -7.74 0.05
CA TYR A 226 -18.40 -6.31 0.13
C TYR A 226 -18.54 -5.79 1.57
N GLY A 227 -18.17 -6.62 2.55
CA GLY A 227 -18.30 -6.29 3.96
C GLY A 227 -17.34 -5.20 4.41
N SER A 228 -17.70 -4.52 5.48
CA SER A 228 -16.84 -3.59 6.20
C SER A 228 -16.60 -4.15 7.60
N TYR A 229 -15.36 -4.10 8.08
CA TYR A 229 -14.98 -4.74 9.34
C TYR A 229 -14.42 -3.81 10.40
N LEU A 230 -14.84 -4.02 11.64
CA LEU A 230 -14.23 -3.39 12.80
C LEU A 230 -13.01 -4.22 13.25
N PHE A 231 -11.83 -3.62 13.29
CA PHE A 231 -10.62 -4.26 13.81
C PHE A 231 -10.61 -4.19 15.34
N VAL A 232 -10.52 -5.35 16.01
CA VAL A 232 -10.51 -5.44 17.48
C VAL A 232 -9.40 -6.34 18.00
N ARG A 233 -8.92 -6.06 19.21
CA ARG A 233 -7.89 -6.87 19.92
C ARG A 233 -8.38 -7.41 21.25
N ASP A 234 -9.40 -6.77 21.81
CA ASP A 234 -9.97 -6.96 23.14
C ASP A 234 -11.27 -7.76 23.14
N LEU A 235 -11.47 -8.65 22.15
CA LEU A 235 -12.68 -9.45 22.02
C LEU A 235 -12.68 -10.65 22.98
N THR A 236 -13.58 -10.64 23.97
CA THR A 236 -13.76 -11.69 24.98
C THR A 236 -15.26 -11.97 25.17
N GLU A 237 -15.62 -13.00 25.95
CA GLU A 237 -17.02 -13.27 26.29
C GLU A 237 -17.70 -12.10 27.03
N ASN A 238 -16.92 -11.27 27.73
CA ASN A 238 -17.43 -10.11 28.48
C ASN A 238 -17.55 -8.84 27.62
N THR A 239 -16.76 -8.72 26.55
CA THR A 239 -16.70 -7.51 25.71
C THR A 239 -17.45 -7.66 24.39
N VAL A 240 -17.85 -8.88 24.00
CA VAL A 240 -18.51 -9.17 22.73
C VAL A 240 -19.77 -8.34 22.46
N ASP A 241 -20.57 -8.01 23.48
CA ASP A 241 -21.77 -7.17 23.31
C ASP A 241 -21.41 -5.73 22.88
N ASP A 242 -20.43 -5.13 23.55
CA ASP A 242 -19.91 -3.80 23.19
C ASP A 242 -19.32 -3.81 21.76
N ILE A 243 -18.57 -4.85 21.40
CA ILE A 243 -18.03 -4.97 20.03
C ILE A 243 -19.14 -5.07 18.98
N ILE A 244 -20.20 -5.82 19.25
CA ILE A 244 -21.37 -5.92 18.37
C ILE A 244 -22.04 -4.54 18.22
N GLU A 245 -22.25 -3.82 19.31
CA GLU A 245 -22.84 -2.48 19.30
C GLU A 245 -21.97 -1.48 18.53
N ARG A 246 -20.66 -1.47 18.77
CA ARG A 246 -19.69 -0.62 18.06
C ARG A 246 -19.67 -0.91 16.57
N CYS A 247 -19.68 -2.18 16.17
CA CYS A 247 -19.75 -2.56 14.76
C CYS A 247 -21.04 -2.05 14.10
N LYS A 248 -22.19 -2.25 14.75
CA LYS A 248 -23.49 -1.74 14.28
C LYS A 248 -23.59 -0.21 14.27
N SER A 249 -22.85 0.48 15.16
CA SER A 249 -22.78 1.95 15.21
C SER A 249 -22.15 2.56 13.96
N LEU A 250 -21.38 1.77 13.20
CA LEU A 250 -20.77 2.15 11.93
C LEU A 250 -21.55 1.64 10.71
N GLY A 251 -22.61 0.86 10.90
CA GLY A 251 -23.27 0.15 9.79
C GLY A 251 -22.42 -1.01 9.23
N PHE A 252 -21.38 -1.44 9.96
CA PHE A 252 -20.50 -2.52 9.54
C PHE A 252 -21.16 -3.89 9.78
N ASN A 253 -20.68 -4.90 9.05
CA ASN A 253 -21.26 -6.25 9.05
C ASN A 253 -20.24 -7.36 9.39
N GLN A 254 -19.00 -6.98 9.70
CA GLN A 254 -17.91 -7.92 10.00
C GLN A 254 -17.05 -7.42 11.16
N VAL A 255 -16.40 -8.35 11.86
CA VAL A 255 -15.42 -8.06 12.93
C VAL A 255 -14.14 -8.81 12.59
N LEU A 256 -13.00 -8.11 12.57
CA LEU A 256 -11.69 -8.71 12.39
C LEU A 256 -10.96 -8.72 13.73
N VAL A 257 -10.46 -9.89 14.12
CA VAL A 257 -9.97 -10.16 15.48
C VAL A 257 -8.49 -10.52 15.48
N SER A 258 -7.71 -9.81 16.28
CA SER A 258 -6.27 -10.05 16.49
C SER A 258 -5.96 -10.20 17.99
N SER A 259 -6.20 -11.40 18.52
CA SER A 259 -6.10 -11.69 19.98
C SER A 259 -5.13 -12.81 20.34
N ALA A 260 -4.58 -13.53 19.35
CA ALA A 260 -3.64 -14.64 19.56
C ALA A 260 -2.18 -14.24 19.29
N ARG A 261 -1.24 -14.80 20.06
CA ARG A 261 0.19 -14.65 19.81
C ARG A 261 0.56 -15.33 18.47
N HIS A 262 1.39 -14.69 17.66
CA HIS A 262 1.71 -15.20 16.33
C HIS A 262 2.70 -16.37 16.39
N GLY A 263 2.51 -17.37 15.52
CA GLY A 263 3.30 -18.60 15.46
C GLY A 263 2.65 -19.76 16.21
N ASP A 264 2.51 -19.65 17.53
CA ASP A 264 1.93 -20.71 18.38
C ASP A 264 0.46 -20.50 18.77
N PHE A 265 -0.12 -19.37 18.35
CA PHE A 265 -1.53 -19.03 18.55
C PHE A 265 -1.98 -19.10 20.01
N PHE A 266 -1.06 -18.84 20.94
CA PHE A 266 -1.37 -18.80 22.35
C PHE A 266 -2.40 -17.70 22.66
N ILE A 267 -3.40 -18.06 23.46
CA ILE A 267 -4.42 -17.18 24.03
C ILE A 267 -4.45 -17.37 25.55
N SER A 268 -4.69 -16.29 26.30
CA SER A 268 -4.68 -16.35 27.77
C SER A 268 -5.81 -17.22 28.30
N LYS A 269 -5.49 -18.19 29.18
CA LYS A 269 -6.50 -19.01 29.86
C LYS A 269 -7.37 -18.20 30.83
N GLU A 270 -6.90 -17.04 31.28
CA GLU A 270 -7.69 -16.16 32.16
C GLU A 270 -8.83 -15.49 31.38
N GLN A 271 -8.57 -15.12 30.13
CA GLN A 271 -9.56 -14.51 29.23
C GLN A 271 -10.39 -15.55 28.48
N TYR A 272 -9.80 -16.70 28.16
CA TYR A 272 -10.38 -17.78 27.38
C TYR A 272 -10.19 -19.12 28.13
N PRO A 273 -11.00 -19.39 29.17
CA PRO A 273 -10.80 -20.55 30.06
C PRO A 273 -10.86 -21.89 29.33
N ASP A 274 -11.65 -21.99 28.26
CA ASP A 274 -11.75 -23.19 27.40
C ASP A 274 -10.96 -23.05 26.10
N GLY A 275 -10.02 -22.10 26.03
CA GLY A 275 -9.24 -21.78 24.85
C GLY A 275 -10.12 -21.41 23.66
N TRP A 276 -9.88 -22.05 22.50
CA TRP A 276 -10.61 -21.76 21.26
C TRP A 276 -12.10 -22.11 21.30
N LEU A 277 -12.55 -22.91 22.28
CA LEU A 277 -13.98 -23.14 22.51
C LEU A 277 -14.68 -21.94 23.15
N SER A 278 -13.96 -21.13 23.95
CA SER A 278 -14.46 -19.82 24.39
C SER A 278 -14.65 -18.89 23.19
N PHE A 279 -13.70 -18.88 22.25
CA PHE A 279 -13.82 -18.12 21.00
C PHE A 279 -14.98 -18.59 20.13
N ARG A 280 -15.24 -19.89 20.05
CA ARG A 280 -16.42 -20.40 19.35
C ARG A 280 -17.72 -19.79 19.88
N ARG A 281 -17.90 -19.73 21.21
CA ARG A 281 -19.10 -19.12 21.82
C ARG A 281 -19.21 -17.62 21.52
N ILE A 282 -18.07 -16.93 21.51
CA ILE A 282 -18.00 -15.52 21.09
C ILE A 282 -18.47 -15.37 19.64
N ASN A 283 -17.92 -16.18 18.72
CA ASN A 283 -18.28 -16.14 17.30
C ASN A 283 -19.77 -16.51 17.09
N GLU A 284 -20.30 -17.52 17.79
CA GLU A 284 -21.73 -17.88 17.76
C GLU A 284 -22.62 -16.69 18.16
N LYS A 285 -22.20 -15.88 19.14
CA LYS A 285 -22.92 -14.68 19.55
C LYS A 285 -22.84 -13.55 18.52
N ILE A 286 -21.68 -13.38 17.86
CA ILE A 286 -21.50 -12.42 16.76
C ILE A 286 -22.37 -12.84 15.55
N HIS A 287 -22.40 -14.14 15.22
CA HIS A 287 -23.24 -14.71 14.17
C HIS A 287 -24.73 -14.51 14.47
N ALA A 288 -25.16 -14.73 15.72
CA ALA A 288 -26.54 -14.49 16.14
C ALA A 288 -26.96 -13.01 15.99
N ALA A 289 -25.99 -12.08 16.02
CA ALA A 289 -26.21 -10.67 15.76
C ALA A 289 -26.22 -10.28 14.27
N GLY A 290 -26.01 -11.25 13.36
CA GLY A 290 -25.99 -11.06 11.91
C GLY A 290 -24.65 -10.58 11.34
N LEU A 291 -23.55 -10.71 12.09
CA LEU A 291 -22.21 -10.27 11.71
C LEU A 291 -21.30 -11.47 11.42
N SER A 292 -20.27 -11.29 10.60
CA SER A 292 -19.22 -12.31 10.38
C SER A 292 -17.92 -11.98 11.14
N THR A 293 -17.07 -12.97 11.32
CA THR A 293 -15.80 -12.87 12.05
C THR A 293 -14.61 -13.30 11.18
N ILE A 294 -13.54 -12.52 11.22
CA ILE A 294 -12.31 -12.75 10.45
C ILE A 294 -11.15 -12.95 11.42
N PHE A 295 -10.43 -14.06 11.28
CA PHE A 295 -9.24 -14.35 12.06
C PHE A 295 -8.02 -13.65 11.47
N HIS A 296 -7.40 -12.75 12.24
CA HIS A 296 -6.20 -12.04 11.84
C HIS A 296 -4.98 -12.53 12.63
N MET A 297 -3.90 -12.81 11.90
CA MET A 297 -2.62 -13.22 12.45
C MET A 297 -1.49 -12.82 11.53
N TYR A 298 -0.25 -12.82 12.03
CA TYR A 298 0.89 -12.86 11.11
C TYR A 298 1.02 -14.28 10.57
N SER A 299 1.17 -14.39 9.26
CA SER A 299 1.01 -15.64 8.51
C SER A 299 1.91 -16.78 9.01
N PHE A 300 3.22 -16.66 8.81
CA PHE A 300 4.23 -17.66 9.23
C PHE A 300 5.24 -17.10 10.23
N PHE A 301 5.06 -15.85 10.68
CA PHE A 301 5.98 -15.23 11.64
C PHE A 301 5.69 -15.69 13.08
N ILE A 302 6.77 -15.92 13.81
CA ILE A 302 6.79 -16.51 15.14
C ILE A 302 7.24 -15.45 16.16
N ASP A 303 6.39 -15.18 17.15
CA ASP A 303 6.75 -14.34 18.30
C ASP A 303 7.94 -14.92 19.06
N LYS A 304 8.86 -14.06 19.53
CA LYS A 304 10.05 -14.51 20.26
C LYS A 304 9.73 -15.16 21.63
N ARG A 305 8.48 -15.06 22.08
CA ARG A 305 7.94 -15.74 23.28
C ARG A 305 7.18 -17.03 22.95
N ALA A 306 7.08 -17.40 21.68
CA ALA A 306 6.37 -18.61 21.27
C ALA A 306 7.12 -19.86 21.70
N GLU A 307 6.39 -20.96 21.89
CA GLU A 307 6.98 -22.25 22.31
C GLU A 307 8.06 -22.78 21.34
N TYR A 308 8.00 -22.36 20.07
CA TYR A 308 8.99 -22.72 19.05
C TYR A 308 10.30 -21.92 19.14
N VAL A 309 10.38 -20.91 20.02
CA VAL A 309 11.57 -20.05 20.21
C VAL A 309 12.13 -20.20 21.62
N THR A 310 11.28 -20.41 22.63
CA THR A 310 11.68 -20.41 24.03
C THR A 310 10.94 -21.48 24.85
N PRO A 311 11.61 -22.11 25.85
CA PRO A 311 13.01 -21.94 26.23
C PRO A 311 14.00 -22.70 25.34
N VAL A 312 13.51 -23.53 24.41
CA VAL A 312 14.33 -24.28 23.45
C VAL A 312 13.91 -23.85 22.05
N PRO A 313 14.81 -23.21 21.27
CA PRO A 313 14.49 -22.79 19.92
C PRO A 313 14.41 -24.00 18.99
N SER A 314 13.35 -24.06 18.16
CA SER A 314 13.20 -25.12 17.17
C SER A 314 14.36 -25.12 16.17
N GLU A 315 14.85 -26.30 15.80
CA GLU A 315 15.85 -26.45 14.74
C GLU A 315 15.33 -25.99 13.37
N ASP A 316 14.01 -26.00 13.20
CA ASP A 316 13.30 -25.59 11.97
C ASP A 316 13.19 -24.06 11.80
N LEU A 317 13.75 -23.23 12.71
CA LEU A 317 13.79 -21.78 12.50
C LEU A 317 14.69 -21.42 11.31
N GLY A 318 14.18 -20.55 10.43
CA GLY A 318 14.90 -20.09 9.23
C GLY A 318 16.13 -19.27 9.57
N TYR A 319 17.19 -19.40 8.77
CA TYR A 319 18.45 -18.66 8.92
C TYR A 319 18.96 -18.14 7.57
N PHE A 320 19.66 -17.00 7.57
CA PHE A 320 20.26 -16.40 6.38
C PHE A 320 21.58 -17.09 6.02
N LYS A 321 22.42 -17.35 7.03
CA LYS A 321 23.75 -17.92 6.86
C LYS A 321 24.10 -18.80 8.06
N ALA A 322 24.81 -19.89 7.79
CA ALA A 322 25.44 -20.71 8.81
C ALA A 322 26.95 -20.42 8.84
N PHE A 323 27.48 -20.27 10.04
CA PHE A 323 28.91 -20.14 10.32
C PHE A 323 29.38 -21.34 11.14
N THR A 324 30.68 -21.45 11.36
CA THR A 324 31.34 -22.53 12.09
C THR A 324 32.23 -21.94 13.16
N LEU A 325 32.08 -22.38 14.42
CA LEU A 325 32.94 -21.95 15.52
C LEU A 325 34.40 -22.31 15.26
N SER A 326 35.30 -21.32 15.32
CA SER A 326 36.75 -21.52 15.16
C SER A 326 37.42 -22.04 16.43
N ARG A 327 36.78 -21.86 17.59
CA ARG A 327 37.22 -22.33 18.91
C ARG A 327 36.02 -22.67 19.78
N GLU A 328 36.28 -23.36 20.89
CA GLU A 328 35.28 -23.56 21.93
C GLU A 328 34.75 -22.21 22.47
N LEU A 329 33.45 -22.15 22.71
CA LEU A 329 32.75 -21.00 23.30
C LEU A 329 32.35 -21.34 24.74
N SER A 330 32.96 -20.67 25.71
CA SER A 330 32.62 -20.88 27.13
C SER A 330 31.28 -20.20 27.49
N PRO A 331 30.57 -20.61 28.54
CA PRO A 331 29.35 -19.92 29.00
C PRO A 331 29.52 -18.43 29.32
N ASP A 332 30.72 -17.99 29.70
CA ASP A 332 31.03 -16.60 30.08
C ASP A 332 31.54 -15.75 28.91
N ASP A 333 31.77 -16.36 27.73
CA ASP A 333 32.27 -15.66 26.55
C ASP A 333 31.22 -14.67 26.00
N ASN A 334 31.69 -13.46 25.67
CA ASN A 334 30.91 -12.37 25.05
C ASN A 334 31.29 -12.10 23.58
N GLU A 335 32.15 -12.94 23.00
CA GLU A 335 32.53 -12.91 21.59
C GLU A 335 32.44 -14.32 21.01
N ILE A 336 31.85 -14.43 19.82
CA ILE A 336 31.78 -15.69 19.08
C ILE A 336 32.74 -15.59 17.91
N GLU A 337 33.79 -16.40 17.91
CA GLU A 337 34.76 -16.45 16.82
C GLU A 337 34.38 -17.53 15.80
N VAL A 338 34.35 -17.16 14.53
CA VAL A 338 33.89 -18.01 13.43
C VAL A 338 34.92 -18.09 12.31
N THR A 339 34.87 -19.17 11.54
CA THR A 339 35.81 -19.40 10.43
C THR A 339 35.47 -18.57 9.19
N GLU A 340 34.19 -18.40 8.89
CA GLU A 340 33.68 -17.72 7.71
C GLU A 340 33.63 -16.20 7.92
N SER A 341 33.83 -15.45 6.84
CA SER A 341 33.76 -13.98 6.91
C SER A 341 32.39 -13.47 7.39
N THR A 342 32.45 -12.54 8.34
CA THR A 342 31.33 -11.73 8.86
C THR A 342 31.03 -10.49 8.01
N THR A 343 31.72 -10.30 6.88
CA THR A 343 31.38 -9.24 5.93
C THR A 343 29.90 -9.33 5.52
N GLY A 344 29.22 -8.18 5.56
CA GLY A 344 27.78 -8.07 5.28
C GLY A 344 26.87 -8.34 6.48
N MET A 345 27.40 -8.80 7.62
CA MET A 345 26.62 -8.89 8.87
C MET A 345 26.43 -7.51 9.49
N SER A 346 25.26 -7.29 10.10
CA SER A 346 24.88 -6.03 10.73
C SER A 346 24.07 -6.28 12.00
N ALA A 347 24.20 -5.39 12.98
CA ALA A 347 23.34 -5.37 14.17
C ALA A 347 22.07 -4.50 13.97
N THR A 348 21.92 -3.84 12.81
CA THR A 348 20.76 -3.01 12.49
C THR A 348 19.53 -3.90 12.30
N THR A 349 18.49 -3.64 13.09
CA THR A 349 17.18 -4.27 12.97
C THR A 349 16.11 -3.19 12.90
N GLY A 350 14.91 -3.57 12.51
CA GLY A 350 13.81 -2.64 12.29
C GLY A 350 12.58 -3.35 11.77
N PHE A 351 11.46 -2.63 11.68
CA PHE A 351 10.19 -3.26 11.31
C PHE A 351 10.24 -3.90 9.91
N TRP A 352 10.81 -3.19 8.93
CA TRP A 352 10.94 -3.64 7.53
C TRP A 352 12.34 -4.17 7.14
N VAL A 353 13.25 -4.30 8.12
CA VAL A 353 14.63 -4.71 7.86
C VAL A 353 14.70 -6.24 7.78
N ARG A 354 15.20 -6.78 6.66
CA ARG A 354 15.49 -8.22 6.49
C ARG A 354 16.85 -8.54 7.11
N ASN A 355 16.92 -8.51 8.44
CA ASN A 355 18.14 -8.82 9.17
C ASN A 355 17.79 -9.19 10.62
N SER A 356 18.62 -10.04 11.23
CA SER A 356 18.57 -10.29 12.67
C SER A 356 19.87 -9.91 13.34
N LYS A 357 19.80 -9.60 14.64
CA LYS A 357 20.97 -9.57 15.53
C LYS A 357 21.11 -10.86 16.33
N THR A 358 20.33 -11.89 16.03
CA THR A 358 20.25 -13.14 16.79
C THR A 358 20.91 -14.28 16.02
N VAL A 359 21.76 -15.04 16.71
CA VAL A 359 22.29 -16.31 16.24
C VAL A 359 21.82 -17.46 17.13
N ARG A 360 21.68 -18.66 16.56
CA ARG A 360 21.41 -19.91 17.29
C ARG A 360 22.63 -20.82 17.25
N ILE A 361 23.02 -21.36 18.40
CA ILE A 361 24.02 -22.44 18.51
C ILE A 361 23.40 -23.53 19.38
N GLY A 362 23.15 -24.72 18.81
CA GLY A 362 22.36 -25.75 19.49
C GLY A 362 21.00 -25.21 19.96
N ASP A 363 20.76 -25.31 21.27
CA ASP A 363 19.54 -24.84 21.94
C ASP A 363 19.66 -23.42 22.53
N GLU A 364 20.76 -22.71 22.26
CA GLU A 364 20.99 -21.36 22.77
C GLU A 364 20.77 -20.29 21.69
N LEU A 365 20.03 -19.24 22.04
CA LEU A 365 19.95 -18.00 21.28
C LEU A 365 20.88 -16.94 21.88
N ILE A 366 21.61 -16.24 21.01
CA ILE A 366 22.59 -15.21 21.40
C ILE A 366 22.36 -13.96 20.53
N GLU A 367 22.25 -12.77 21.15
CA GLU A 367 22.21 -11.50 20.42
C GLU A 367 23.58 -10.84 20.37
N PHE A 368 24.02 -10.35 19.21
CA PHE A 368 25.27 -9.59 19.06
C PHE A 368 25.00 -8.10 18.82
N SER A 369 25.97 -7.24 19.16
CA SER A 369 25.88 -5.78 18.91
C SER A 369 26.85 -5.29 17.84
N GLY A 370 27.78 -6.13 17.39
CA GLY A 370 28.73 -5.81 16.34
C GLY A 370 29.39 -7.04 15.74
N VAL A 371 30.19 -6.81 14.70
CA VAL A 371 31.02 -7.83 14.06
C VAL A 371 32.38 -7.24 13.68
N THR A 372 33.42 -8.07 13.63
CA THR A 372 34.69 -7.66 13.00
C THR A 372 34.58 -7.76 11.47
N GLN A 373 35.41 -7.03 10.74
CA GLN A 373 35.46 -7.06 9.26
C GLN A 373 36.74 -7.73 8.72
N ALA A 374 37.63 -8.13 9.61
CA ALA A 374 38.89 -8.80 9.31
C ALA A 374 39.13 -9.94 10.31
N VAL A 375 40.01 -10.87 9.95
CA VAL A 375 40.39 -12.02 10.78
C VAL A 375 41.04 -11.56 12.10
N PRO A 376 40.70 -12.16 13.26
CA PRO A 376 39.68 -13.19 13.45
C PRO A 376 38.25 -12.64 13.27
N TYR A 377 37.43 -13.35 12.50
CA TYR A 377 36.03 -13.00 12.28
C TYR A 377 35.21 -13.31 13.53
N LYS A 378 34.50 -12.31 14.04
CA LYS A 378 33.80 -12.40 15.32
C LYS A 378 32.45 -11.71 15.28
N PHE A 379 31.49 -12.28 15.99
CA PHE A 379 30.36 -11.54 16.55
C PHE A 379 30.77 -10.99 17.92
N THR A 380 30.55 -9.70 18.16
CA THR A 380 31.01 -8.99 19.36
C THR A 380 29.83 -8.43 20.17
N GLY A 381 30.07 -8.21 21.47
CA GLY A 381 29.03 -7.75 22.39
C GLY A 381 27.89 -8.76 22.56
N CYS A 382 28.23 -10.06 22.57
CA CYS A 382 27.27 -11.13 22.60
C CYS A 382 26.56 -11.21 23.96
N LYS A 383 25.22 -11.14 23.92
CA LYS A 383 24.33 -11.40 25.04
C LYS A 383 23.80 -12.83 24.94
N ARG A 384 24.29 -13.68 25.84
CA ARG A 384 23.98 -15.11 25.94
C ARG A 384 22.57 -15.37 26.49
N GLY A 385 22.00 -16.54 26.17
CA GLY A 385 20.73 -17.00 26.74
C GLY A 385 19.52 -16.08 26.49
N VAL A 386 19.47 -15.38 25.36
CA VAL A 386 18.37 -14.44 25.09
C VAL A 386 17.04 -15.17 24.96
N HIS A 387 15.94 -14.47 25.22
CA HIS A 387 14.59 -15.04 25.22
C HIS A 387 14.40 -16.22 26.20
N GLY A 388 15.31 -16.41 27.17
CA GLY A 388 15.20 -17.45 28.20
C GLY A 388 15.77 -18.80 27.80
N THR A 389 16.57 -18.86 26.72
CA THR A 389 17.29 -20.09 26.38
C THR A 389 18.41 -20.38 27.38
N LYS A 390 18.73 -21.65 27.57
CA LYS A 390 19.78 -22.07 28.50
C LYS A 390 21.17 -21.72 27.92
N ILE A 391 22.02 -21.09 28.74
CA ILE A 391 23.42 -20.85 28.38
C ILE A 391 24.21 -22.17 28.47
N SER A 392 24.96 -22.49 27.43
CA SER A 392 25.81 -23.69 27.36
C SER A 392 27.24 -23.39 26.88
N GLY A 393 28.16 -24.33 27.11
CA GLY A 393 29.42 -24.36 26.37
C GLY A 393 29.19 -24.97 24.99
N HIS A 394 29.88 -24.48 23.96
CA HIS A 394 29.79 -24.98 22.60
C HIS A 394 31.16 -25.37 22.06
N SER A 395 31.23 -26.55 21.46
CA SER A 395 32.46 -27.14 20.94
C SER A 395 32.92 -26.45 19.66
N VAL A 396 34.22 -26.48 19.41
CA VAL A 396 34.79 -26.10 18.10
C VAL A 396 34.08 -26.88 16.97
N ASN A 397 33.88 -26.22 15.83
CA ASN A 397 33.14 -26.72 14.67
C ASN A 397 31.61 -26.81 14.82
N GLU A 398 31.01 -26.46 15.96
CA GLU A 398 29.56 -26.30 16.03
C GLU A 398 29.08 -25.17 15.12
N LYS A 399 27.85 -25.32 14.60
CA LYS A 399 27.25 -24.36 13.68
C LYS A 399 26.60 -23.20 14.42
N VAL A 400 26.84 -22.00 13.89
CA VAL A 400 26.24 -20.74 14.34
C VAL A 400 25.28 -20.25 13.27
N PHE A 401 23.97 -20.35 13.50
CA PHE A 401 22.94 -20.00 12.52
C PHE A 401 22.46 -18.57 12.74
N HIS A 402 22.72 -17.68 11.78
CA HIS A 402 22.18 -16.31 11.81
C HIS A 402 20.72 -16.30 11.40
N LEU A 403 19.81 -16.14 12.37
CA LEU A 403 18.38 -16.34 12.16
C LEU A 403 17.77 -15.31 11.22
N LYS A 404 16.73 -15.71 10.49
CA LYS A 404 15.92 -14.80 9.68
C LYS A 404 14.93 -14.06 10.57
N GLU A 405 14.88 -12.74 10.43
CA GLU A 405 14.01 -11.87 11.21
C GLU A 405 13.48 -10.71 10.36
N MET A 406 12.21 -10.39 10.58
CA MET A 406 11.57 -9.17 10.15
C MET A 406 10.33 -8.92 11.02
N PHE A 407 9.86 -7.67 11.09
CA PHE A 407 8.77 -7.26 11.99
C PHE A 407 9.05 -7.59 13.47
N GLY A 408 10.32 -7.73 13.85
CA GLY A 408 10.74 -8.16 15.19
C GLY A 408 10.43 -9.64 15.52
N ARG A 409 10.22 -10.48 14.50
CA ARG A 409 9.78 -11.89 14.63
C ARG A 409 10.63 -12.82 13.78
N PHE A 410 10.76 -14.07 14.21
CA PHE A 410 11.37 -15.13 13.41
C PHE A 410 10.35 -15.78 12.48
N LEU A 411 10.80 -16.72 11.65
CA LEU A 411 9.94 -17.54 10.80
C LEU A 411 10.54 -18.96 10.67
N PRO A 412 9.74 -19.98 10.34
CA PRO A 412 10.29 -21.29 10.02
C PRO A 412 11.11 -21.22 8.72
N ALA A 413 12.04 -22.17 8.53
CA ALA A 413 12.58 -22.44 7.20
C ALA A 413 11.47 -23.03 6.30
N ALA A 414 11.57 -22.77 5.00
CA ALA A 414 10.69 -23.39 4.03
C ALA A 414 10.79 -24.92 4.10
N ASP A 415 9.70 -25.62 3.79
CA ASP A 415 9.69 -27.10 3.68
C ASP A 415 10.01 -27.88 4.97
N THR A 416 9.91 -27.22 6.12
CA THR A 416 10.07 -27.86 7.44
C THR A 416 8.74 -28.33 8.03
N LYS A 417 8.81 -29.18 9.06
CA LYS A 417 7.61 -29.60 9.80
C LYS A 417 6.97 -28.41 10.51
N LEU A 418 7.76 -27.47 11.01
CA LEU A 418 7.24 -26.26 11.64
C LEU A 418 6.42 -25.39 10.67
N PHE A 419 6.85 -25.26 9.41
CA PHE A 419 6.08 -24.56 8.37
C PHE A 419 4.67 -25.16 8.20
N SER A 420 4.59 -26.47 7.97
CA SER A 420 3.31 -27.18 7.80
C SER A 420 2.47 -27.19 9.08
N LYS A 421 3.11 -27.27 10.25
CA LYS A 421 2.43 -27.24 11.56
C LYS A 421 1.71 -25.91 11.77
N ILE A 422 2.38 -24.78 11.52
CA ILE A 422 1.75 -23.45 11.66
C ILE A 422 0.56 -23.33 10.70
N ALA A 423 0.72 -23.77 9.44
CA ALA A 423 -0.38 -23.75 8.47
C ALA A 423 -1.58 -24.60 8.91
N SER A 424 -1.33 -25.82 9.41
CA SER A 424 -2.37 -26.71 9.92
C SER A 424 -3.05 -26.17 11.18
N ASP A 425 -2.31 -25.49 12.08
CA ASP A 425 -2.87 -24.90 13.29
C ASP A 425 -3.85 -23.77 12.95
N ILE A 426 -3.51 -22.92 11.96
CA ILE A 426 -4.41 -21.86 11.47
C ILE A 426 -5.73 -22.48 11.00
N ALA A 427 -5.66 -23.51 10.14
CA ALA A 427 -6.86 -24.18 9.64
C ALA A 427 -7.69 -24.80 10.78
N GLY A 428 -7.02 -25.49 11.71
CA GLY A 428 -7.67 -26.10 12.87
C GLY A 428 -8.36 -25.08 13.79
N ILE A 429 -7.77 -23.90 13.98
CA ILE A 429 -8.35 -22.80 14.75
C ILE A 429 -9.58 -22.23 14.05
N VAL A 430 -9.49 -21.96 12.75
CA VAL A 430 -10.60 -21.45 11.93
C VAL A 430 -11.81 -22.37 12.03
N ASP A 431 -11.60 -23.68 11.87
CA ASP A 431 -12.67 -24.67 11.97
C ASP A 431 -13.21 -24.82 13.41
N THR A 432 -12.33 -24.79 14.42
CA THR A 432 -12.73 -25.01 15.83
C THR A 432 -13.53 -23.84 16.39
N ALA A 433 -13.07 -22.63 16.10
CA ALA A 433 -13.68 -21.39 16.55
C ALA A 433 -14.79 -20.89 15.61
N ASN A 434 -14.99 -21.55 14.46
CA ASN A 434 -16.02 -21.19 13.47
C ASN A 434 -15.85 -19.76 12.93
N PHE A 435 -14.66 -19.41 12.46
CA PHE A 435 -14.42 -18.14 11.78
C PHE A 435 -14.95 -18.16 10.34
N ASP A 436 -15.35 -17.00 9.80
CA ASP A 436 -15.88 -16.85 8.44
C ASP A 436 -14.82 -16.38 7.42
N GLY A 437 -13.64 -16.03 7.90
CA GLY A 437 -12.54 -15.56 7.05
C GLY A 437 -11.19 -15.54 7.74
N ILE A 438 -10.14 -15.37 6.94
CA ILE A 438 -8.74 -15.27 7.38
C ILE A 438 -8.12 -14.01 6.80
N TYR A 439 -7.34 -13.28 7.60
CA TYR A 439 -6.48 -12.19 7.14
C TYR A 439 -5.00 -12.57 7.34
N PHE A 440 -4.31 -12.92 6.26
CA PHE A 440 -2.87 -13.21 6.22
C PHE A 440 -2.04 -11.92 6.25
N ASP A 441 -1.85 -11.41 7.46
CA ASP A 441 -0.97 -10.28 7.71
C ASP A 441 0.50 -10.71 7.60
N ALA A 442 1.37 -9.74 7.33
CA ALA A 442 2.81 -9.92 7.15
C ALA A 442 3.21 -10.94 6.06
N ILE A 443 2.28 -11.46 5.24
CA ILE A 443 2.63 -12.42 4.17
C ILE A 443 3.51 -11.78 3.09
N ASP A 444 3.50 -10.44 3.00
CA ASP A 444 4.39 -9.64 2.17
C ASP A 444 5.88 -9.72 2.58
N GLY A 445 6.19 -10.34 3.71
CA GLY A 445 7.54 -10.75 4.09
C GLY A 445 7.98 -12.13 3.56
N SER A 446 7.24 -12.74 2.62
CA SER A 446 7.58 -14.07 2.09
C SER A 446 8.87 -14.11 1.26
N ASP A 447 9.43 -12.95 0.92
CA ASP A 447 10.78 -12.83 0.37
C ASP A 447 11.85 -13.37 1.32
N LEU A 448 11.58 -13.46 2.63
CA LEU A 448 12.53 -14.05 3.58
C LEU A 448 12.76 -15.55 3.40
N PHE A 449 11.87 -16.28 2.73
CA PHE A 449 12.10 -17.71 2.50
C PHE A 449 13.31 -17.93 1.60
N GLU A 450 13.26 -17.47 0.34
CA GLU A 450 14.36 -17.71 -0.63
C GLU A 450 14.72 -16.44 -1.44
N GLY A 451 14.38 -15.26 -0.95
CA GLY A 451 14.65 -13.97 -1.62
C GLY A 451 13.48 -13.44 -2.46
N ASP A 452 13.61 -12.20 -2.93
CA ASP A 452 12.58 -11.48 -3.71
C ASP A 452 12.21 -12.23 -5.01
N ALA A 453 13.18 -12.92 -5.62
CA ALA A 453 12.98 -13.73 -6.83
C ALA A 453 11.94 -14.86 -6.65
N PHE A 454 11.73 -15.33 -5.43
CA PHE A 454 10.78 -16.42 -5.10
C PHE A 454 9.61 -15.95 -4.22
N TYR A 455 9.37 -14.63 -4.13
CA TYR A 455 8.21 -14.05 -3.46
C TYR A 455 6.88 -14.66 -3.97
N TRP A 456 6.82 -14.96 -5.27
CA TRP A 456 5.66 -15.55 -5.94
C TRP A 456 5.36 -17.00 -5.55
N HIS A 457 6.28 -17.73 -4.88
CA HIS A 457 6.18 -19.17 -4.65
C HIS A 457 5.82 -19.53 -3.19
N TYR A 458 6.66 -19.14 -2.23
CA TYR A 458 6.54 -19.64 -0.85
C TYR A 458 5.34 -19.07 -0.09
N GLY A 459 4.95 -17.84 -0.41
CA GLY A 459 3.71 -17.24 0.08
C GLY A 459 2.47 -18.04 -0.34
N PRO A 460 2.25 -18.30 -1.65
CA PRO A 460 1.21 -19.20 -2.13
C PRO A 460 1.28 -20.62 -1.58
N LYS A 461 2.49 -21.19 -1.48
CA LYS A 461 2.69 -22.50 -0.87
C LYS A 461 2.12 -22.56 0.56
N PHE A 462 2.39 -21.55 1.37
CA PHE A 462 1.82 -21.47 2.73
C PHE A 462 0.29 -21.41 2.72
N VAL A 463 -0.30 -20.57 1.86
CA VAL A 463 -1.77 -20.46 1.74
C VAL A 463 -2.38 -21.77 1.25
N PHE A 464 -1.72 -22.48 0.33
CA PHE A 464 -2.19 -23.79 -0.15
C PHE A 464 -2.18 -24.82 0.99
N GLU A 465 -1.14 -24.84 1.82
CA GLU A 465 -1.09 -25.71 2.99
C GLU A 465 -2.22 -25.40 3.98
N VAL A 466 -2.53 -24.13 4.26
CA VAL A 466 -3.69 -23.77 5.08
C VAL A 466 -4.99 -24.25 4.42
N ALA A 467 -5.18 -23.94 3.14
CA ALA A 467 -6.38 -24.27 2.39
C ALA A 467 -6.66 -25.79 2.31
N ARG A 468 -5.62 -26.62 2.18
CA ARG A 468 -5.72 -28.09 2.19
C ARG A 468 -6.18 -28.65 3.53
N ASN A 469 -5.87 -27.95 4.63
CA ASN A 469 -6.17 -28.41 5.98
C ASN A 469 -7.51 -27.87 6.53
N LEU A 470 -8.16 -26.93 5.84
CA LEU A 470 -9.48 -26.42 6.20
C LEU A 470 -10.57 -27.47 5.95
N LYS A 471 -11.47 -27.67 6.92
CA LYS A 471 -12.69 -28.47 6.71
C LYS A 471 -13.73 -27.72 5.90
N THR A 472 -13.85 -26.42 6.14
CA THR A 472 -14.74 -25.52 5.39
C THR A 472 -13.93 -24.36 4.84
N MET A 473 -14.02 -24.12 3.53
CA MET A 473 -13.34 -22.99 2.92
C MET A 473 -13.98 -21.67 3.38
N VAL A 474 -13.14 -20.68 3.64
CA VAL A 474 -13.54 -19.34 4.10
C VAL A 474 -12.93 -18.26 3.20
N GLY A 475 -13.48 -17.04 3.25
CA GLY A 475 -12.93 -15.91 2.50
C GLY A 475 -11.56 -15.48 3.02
N MET A 476 -10.62 -15.14 2.15
CA MET A 476 -9.27 -14.75 2.57
C MET A 476 -8.94 -13.31 2.14
N GLU A 477 -8.23 -12.60 3.00
CA GLU A 477 -7.54 -11.34 2.76
C GLU A 477 -6.08 -11.48 3.17
N MET A 478 -5.21 -10.63 2.66
CA MET A 478 -3.76 -10.71 2.90
C MET A 478 -3.01 -9.40 2.54
N ALA A 479 -1.79 -9.23 3.04
CA ALA A 479 -0.90 -8.12 2.69
C ALA A 479 -0.09 -8.45 1.42
N GLY A 480 -0.32 -7.74 0.30
CA GLY A 480 0.35 -7.99 -1.00
C GLY A 480 -0.36 -8.98 -1.92
N MET A 481 0.01 -9.08 -3.19
CA MET A 481 -0.62 -9.99 -4.16
C MET A 481 0.41 -10.79 -4.95
N THR A 482 0.12 -12.06 -5.17
CA THR A 482 0.76 -12.90 -6.19
C THR A 482 -0.32 -13.55 -7.06
N HIS A 483 0.08 -14.09 -8.21
CA HIS A 483 -0.84 -14.71 -9.16
C HIS A 483 -1.75 -15.77 -8.50
N LEU A 484 -1.15 -16.67 -7.71
CA LEU A 484 -1.83 -17.80 -7.08
C LEU A 484 -2.64 -17.45 -5.83
N TRP A 485 -2.63 -16.19 -5.37
CA TRP A 485 -3.52 -15.75 -4.30
C TRP A 485 -4.88 -15.27 -4.82
N TRP A 486 -4.98 -14.94 -6.11
CA TRP A 486 -6.16 -14.31 -6.68
C TRP A 486 -7.44 -15.11 -6.41
N HIS A 487 -7.43 -16.44 -6.57
CA HIS A 487 -8.61 -17.29 -6.35
C HIS A 487 -9.00 -17.50 -4.88
N TYR A 488 -8.18 -17.08 -3.92
CA TYR A 488 -8.53 -17.07 -2.49
C TYR A 488 -9.01 -15.70 -2.00
N ARG A 489 -8.67 -14.64 -2.72
CA ARG A 489 -9.00 -13.26 -2.35
C ARG A 489 -10.50 -13.01 -2.34
N SER A 490 -11.06 -12.75 -1.18
CA SER A 490 -12.45 -12.31 -1.06
C SER A 490 -12.65 -10.85 -1.46
N ARG A 491 -11.58 -10.02 -1.37
CA ARG A 491 -11.55 -8.61 -1.79
C ARG A 491 -10.13 -8.06 -1.95
N TRP A 492 -10.01 -6.91 -2.59
CA TRP A 492 -8.76 -6.23 -2.96
C TRP A 492 -8.86 -4.71 -2.78
N GLN A 493 -8.01 -3.96 -2.07
CA GLN A 493 -6.76 -4.22 -1.35
C GLN A 493 -6.85 -3.44 -0.03
N ALA A 494 -6.50 -4.01 1.12
CA ALA A 494 -6.67 -3.31 2.38
C ALA A 494 -5.44 -2.47 2.78
N TRP A 495 -5.19 -1.30 2.16
CA TRP A 495 -4.09 -0.41 2.58
C TRP A 495 -4.24 0.13 4.00
N ASP A 496 -3.12 0.48 4.61
CA ASP A 496 -3.05 1.16 5.90
C ASP A 496 -3.54 2.61 5.84
N TYR A 497 -4.04 3.15 6.96
CA TYR A 497 -4.57 4.52 7.02
C TYR A 497 -3.49 5.60 6.78
N PRO A 498 -3.84 6.74 6.14
CA PRO A 498 -3.01 7.94 6.15
C PRO A 498 -3.18 8.74 7.45
N THR A 499 -2.19 9.58 7.78
CA THR A 499 -2.27 10.57 8.88
C THR A 499 -2.48 11.99 8.38
N LYS A 500 -2.37 12.21 7.07
CA LYS A 500 -2.44 13.50 6.38
C LYS A 500 -2.77 13.28 4.91
N GLY A 501 -3.31 14.30 4.25
CA GLY A 501 -3.60 14.24 2.82
C GLY A 501 -4.67 13.21 2.42
N PHE A 502 -5.73 13.14 3.22
CA PHE A 502 -6.75 12.10 3.19
C PHE A 502 -7.35 11.87 1.78
N LYS A 503 -7.84 12.94 1.13
CA LYS A 503 -8.56 12.84 -0.15
C LYS A 503 -7.65 12.37 -1.28
N LYS A 504 -6.43 12.91 -1.36
CA LYS A 504 -5.44 12.50 -2.37
C LYS A 504 -5.00 11.05 -2.15
N PHE A 505 -4.77 10.63 -0.90
CA PHE A 505 -4.44 9.25 -0.58
C PHE A 505 -5.51 8.25 -1.06
N ILE A 506 -6.79 8.57 -0.87
CA ILE A 506 -7.90 7.72 -1.32
C ILE A 506 -7.91 7.59 -2.85
N ASP A 507 -7.68 8.68 -3.58
CA ASP A 507 -7.61 8.65 -5.04
C ASP A 507 -6.40 7.84 -5.54
N ILE A 508 -5.25 7.96 -4.88
CA ILE A 508 -4.06 7.14 -5.15
C ILE A 508 -4.37 5.66 -4.91
N HIS A 509 -5.04 5.34 -3.81
CA HIS A 509 -5.40 3.96 -3.48
C HIS A 509 -6.38 3.38 -4.51
N LEU A 510 -7.41 4.12 -4.88
CA LEU A 510 -8.34 3.72 -5.94
C LEU A 510 -7.64 3.49 -7.28
N ALA A 511 -6.70 4.37 -7.64
CA ALA A 511 -5.90 4.19 -8.84
C ALA A 511 -5.05 2.92 -8.74
N SER A 512 -4.40 2.68 -7.60
CA SER A 512 -3.61 1.49 -7.33
C SER A 512 -4.41 0.20 -7.56
N ILE A 513 -5.56 0.04 -6.89
CA ILE A 513 -6.37 -1.19 -6.96
C ILE A 513 -7.02 -1.42 -8.33
N LYS A 514 -7.09 -0.39 -9.17
CA LYS A 514 -7.59 -0.44 -10.56
C LYS A 514 -6.48 -0.38 -11.61
N SER A 515 -5.22 -0.41 -11.18
CA SER A 515 -4.05 -0.42 -12.06
C SER A 515 -3.42 -1.82 -12.14
N TYR A 516 -2.11 -1.88 -12.41
CA TYR A 516 -1.36 -3.11 -12.65
C TYR A 516 -0.49 -3.52 -11.46
N THR A 517 -0.50 -2.77 -10.36
CA THR A 517 0.35 -3.07 -9.21
C THR A 517 -0.16 -4.27 -8.41
N TYR A 518 0.78 -5.00 -7.82
CA TYR A 518 0.52 -6.13 -6.92
C TYR A 518 1.15 -5.92 -5.53
N LYS A 519 2.08 -4.96 -5.38
CA LYS A 519 2.78 -4.68 -4.12
C LYS A 519 1.97 -3.73 -3.24
N HIS A 520 1.96 -4.02 -1.94
CA HIS A 520 1.17 -3.31 -0.94
C HIS A 520 1.86 -1.99 -0.54
N GLY A 521 1.16 -0.86 -0.62
CA GLY A 521 1.70 0.45 -0.22
C GLY A 521 2.86 1.02 -1.06
N GLU A 522 3.26 0.35 -2.14
CA GLU A 522 4.36 0.78 -3.02
C GLU A 522 3.89 1.63 -4.22
N PHE A 523 2.58 1.81 -4.39
CA PHE A 523 2.05 2.63 -5.47
C PHE A 523 2.12 4.12 -5.11
N ARG A 524 2.68 4.94 -5.99
CA ARG A 524 2.85 6.39 -5.77
C ARG A 524 1.65 7.19 -6.23
N GLY A 525 1.22 6.91 -7.47
CA GLY A 525 0.18 7.62 -8.20
C GLY A 525 0.47 9.12 -8.33
N ASN A 526 0.97 9.56 -9.48
CA ASN A 526 0.91 10.99 -9.83
C ASN A 526 -0.46 11.31 -10.47
N THR A 527 -0.81 12.59 -10.53
CA THR A 527 -2.12 13.06 -11.01
C THR A 527 -2.59 12.46 -12.36
N PRO A 528 -1.75 12.32 -13.40
CA PRO A 528 -2.12 11.61 -14.64
C PRO A 528 -2.56 10.16 -14.44
N VAL A 529 -1.81 9.39 -13.64
CA VAL A 529 -2.12 7.98 -13.34
C VAL A 529 -3.39 7.90 -12.49
N ILE A 530 -3.54 8.77 -11.50
CA ILE A 530 -4.75 8.87 -10.69
C ILE A 530 -5.98 9.11 -11.56
N SER A 531 -5.91 10.13 -12.43
CA SER A 531 -6.99 10.50 -13.34
C SER A 531 -7.36 9.36 -14.30
N LYS A 532 -6.39 8.56 -14.75
CA LYS A 532 -6.64 7.42 -15.64
C LYS A 532 -7.41 6.30 -14.95
N PHE A 533 -7.05 5.94 -13.70
CA PHE A 533 -7.51 4.70 -13.08
C PHE A 533 -8.56 4.88 -11.98
N ALA A 534 -8.47 5.91 -11.14
CA ALA A 534 -9.29 6.01 -9.92
C ALA A 534 -10.80 6.03 -10.20
N GLY A 535 -11.21 6.67 -11.31
CA GLY A 535 -12.62 6.82 -11.70
C GLY A 535 -13.23 5.61 -12.43
N LYS A 536 -12.43 4.60 -12.82
CA LYS A 536 -12.92 3.45 -13.60
C LYS A 536 -13.90 2.59 -12.78
N ALA A 537 -14.93 2.03 -13.41
CA ALA A 537 -15.88 1.15 -12.71
C ALA A 537 -15.27 -0.22 -12.41
N LEU A 538 -14.46 -0.75 -13.34
CA LEU A 538 -13.81 -2.05 -13.22
C LEU A 538 -12.33 -1.95 -12.80
N SER A 539 -11.87 -2.97 -12.07
CA SER A 539 -10.46 -3.29 -11.84
C SER A 539 -10.06 -4.46 -12.75
N PRO A 540 -8.83 -4.50 -13.31
CA PRO A 540 -8.34 -5.64 -14.10
C PRO A 540 -8.36 -6.98 -13.36
N LEU A 541 -8.34 -6.94 -12.02
CA LEU A 541 -8.43 -8.15 -11.20
C LEU A 541 -9.86 -8.67 -11.07
N MET A 542 -10.86 -7.84 -11.38
CA MET A 542 -12.29 -8.17 -11.29
C MET A 542 -12.71 -8.73 -9.92
N LEU A 543 -12.01 -8.36 -8.83
CA LEU A 543 -12.34 -8.70 -7.45
C LEU A 543 -13.27 -7.65 -6.81
N PRO A 544 -14.01 -8.00 -5.74
CA PRO A 544 -14.60 -7.00 -4.87
C PRO A 544 -13.54 -6.03 -4.34
N LEU A 545 -13.89 -4.75 -4.20
CA LEU A 545 -12.96 -3.72 -3.76
C LEU A 545 -13.05 -3.47 -2.26
N HIS A 546 -11.92 -3.08 -1.68
CA HIS A 546 -11.81 -2.68 -0.28
C HIS A 546 -10.93 -1.43 -0.20
N LEU A 547 -11.32 -0.41 0.57
CA LEU A 547 -10.61 0.89 0.65
C LEU A 547 -9.57 0.98 1.77
N GLY A 548 -9.37 -0.10 2.51
CA GLY A 548 -8.30 -0.22 3.48
C GLY A 548 -8.73 -0.01 4.92
N TRP A 549 -7.73 -0.08 5.78
CA TRP A 549 -7.81 0.24 7.18
C TRP A 549 -7.85 1.75 7.32
N TRP A 550 -8.96 2.26 7.83
CA TRP A 550 -9.17 3.66 8.12
C TRP A 550 -9.04 3.93 9.62
N ARG A 551 -8.62 5.15 9.93
CA ARG A 551 -8.62 5.68 11.29
C ARG A 551 -8.97 7.16 11.21
N ASN A 552 -10.03 7.56 11.91
CA ASN A 552 -10.32 8.97 12.11
C ASN A 552 -9.23 9.57 13.01
N GLN A 553 -8.53 10.58 12.51
CA GLN A 553 -7.40 11.20 13.18
C GLN A 553 -7.83 12.39 14.04
N VAL A 554 -7.21 12.52 15.21
CA VAL A 554 -7.27 13.73 16.05
C VAL A 554 -6.17 14.69 15.64
N TRP A 555 -6.34 15.98 15.95
CA TRP A 555 -5.32 16.99 15.65
C TRP A 555 -4.08 16.78 16.52
N ASP A 556 -2.95 16.46 15.88
CA ASP A 556 -1.64 16.27 16.52
C ASP A 556 -0.55 16.87 15.61
N PRO A 557 -0.45 18.21 15.57
CA PRO A 557 0.50 18.91 14.71
C PRO A 557 1.94 18.70 15.19
N PRO A 558 2.93 18.71 14.28
CA PRO A 558 2.80 18.99 12.84
C PRO A 558 2.54 17.74 11.98
N GLN A 559 2.44 16.56 12.59
CA GLN A 559 2.57 15.29 11.88
C GLN A 559 1.24 14.69 11.41
N THR A 560 0.15 15.03 12.10
CA THR A 560 -1.17 14.44 11.91
C THR A 560 -2.21 15.53 11.69
N GLU A 561 -2.88 15.45 10.55
CA GLU A 561 -4.06 16.25 10.27
C GLU A 561 -5.29 15.66 10.96
N ARG A 562 -6.21 16.52 11.39
CA ARG A 562 -7.50 16.09 11.91
C ARG A 562 -8.40 15.67 10.75
N THR A 563 -9.08 14.53 10.88
CA THR A 563 -10.12 14.14 9.92
C THR A 563 -11.34 15.05 10.07
N MET A 564 -11.71 15.75 9.01
CA MET A 564 -12.91 16.60 8.97
C MET A 564 -14.09 15.87 8.34
N PRO A 565 -15.34 16.33 8.56
CA PRO A 565 -16.52 15.68 7.96
C PRO A 565 -16.43 15.52 6.44
N ASP A 566 -15.84 16.49 5.74
CA ASP A 566 -15.65 16.46 4.29
C ASP A 566 -14.57 15.47 3.83
N ASP A 567 -13.54 15.19 4.64
CA ASP A 567 -12.60 14.10 4.37
C ASP A 567 -13.30 12.74 4.47
N LEU A 568 -14.20 12.60 5.45
CA LEU A 568 -14.94 11.37 5.66
C LEU A 568 -16.05 11.16 4.62
N GLU A 569 -16.80 12.20 4.27
CA GLU A 569 -17.77 12.11 3.18
C GLU A 569 -17.09 11.73 1.87
N TYR A 570 -15.86 12.22 1.63
CA TYR A 570 -15.08 11.85 0.45
C TYR A 570 -14.84 10.33 0.38
N ILE A 571 -14.28 9.72 1.44
CA ILE A 571 -14.06 8.26 1.45
C ILE A 571 -15.38 7.50 1.36
N CYS A 572 -16.43 7.94 2.06
CA CYS A 572 -17.73 7.26 2.03
C CYS A 572 -18.39 7.32 0.64
N CYS A 573 -18.22 8.43 -0.10
CA CYS A 573 -18.63 8.52 -1.49
C CYS A 573 -17.86 7.52 -2.36
N LYS A 574 -16.54 7.39 -2.16
CA LYS A 574 -15.72 6.40 -2.88
C LYS A 574 -16.13 4.96 -2.54
N MET A 575 -16.49 4.68 -1.29
CA MET A 575 -17.03 3.39 -0.88
C MET A 575 -18.34 3.09 -1.61
N ALA A 576 -19.29 4.03 -1.58
CA ALA A 576 -20.58 3.86 -2.24
C ALA A 576 -20.42 3.70 -3.77
N GLY A 577 -19.68 4.58 -4.42
CA GLY A 577 -19.45 4.55 -5.87
C GLY A 577 -18.84 3.24 -6.37
N ASN A 578 -17.96 2.62 -5.58
CA ASN A 578 -17.27 1.38 -5.96
C ASN A 578 -17.89 0.13 -5.34
N ASN A 579 -18.96 0.28 -4.55
CA ASN A 579 -19.46 -0.75 -3.63
C ASN A 579 -18.30 -1.41 -2.85
N ALA A 580 -17.38 -0.61 -2.32
CA ALA A 580 -16.20 -1.10 -1.64
C ALA A 580 -16.38 -1.13 -0.12
N GLY A 581 -15.84 -2.16 0.52
CA GLY A 581 -15.76 -2.25 1.98
C GLY A 581 -14.71 -1.31 2.57
N LEU A 582 -14.79 -1.06 3.88
CA LEU A 582 -13.82 -0.30 4.67
C LEU A 582 -13.55 -1.01 6.00
N SER A 583 -12.35 -0.83 6.56
CA SER A 583 -12.08 -1.24 7.93
C SER A 583 -11.88 -0.06 8.84
N MET A 584 -12.28 -0.20 10.11
CA MET A 584 -12.02 0.80 11.14
C MET A 584 -11.01 0.25 12.16
N THR A 585 -9.92 0.99 12.34
CA THR A 585 -8.86 0.70 13.33
C THR A 585 -8.99 1.66 14.51
N GLY A 586 -9.77 1.25 15.52
CA GLY A 586 -10.11 2.07 16.69
C GLY A 586 -11.06 3.23 16.35
N GLY A 587 -11.16 4.22 17.25
CA GLY A 587 -12.02 5.40 17.03
C GLY A 587 -13.50 5.12 17.24
N THR A 588 -13.82 4.06 17.97
CA THR A 588 -15.20 3.61 18.24
C THR A 588 -15.47 3.35 19.72
N GLU A 589 -14.44 3.40 20.55
CA GLU A 589 -14.50 3.23 21.99
C GLU A 589 -15.28 4.39 22.63
N ILE A 590 -16.24 4.08 23.50
CA ILE A 590 -17.17 5.09 24.07
C ILE A 590 -16.45 6.25 24.78
N ASN A 591 -15.38 5.95 25.53
CA ASN A 591 -14.60 6.98 26.24
C ASN A 591 -13.91 7.92 25.24
N LEU A 592 -13.32 7.37 24.18
CA LEU A 592 -12.66 8.14 23.14
C LEU A 592 -13.64 9.03 22.37
N LEU A 593 -14.85 8.51 22.07
CA LEU A 593 -15.92 9.27 21.43
C LEU A 593 -16.47 10.38 22.31
N THR A 594 -16.53 10.15 23.62
CA THR A 594 -16.96 11.16 24.61
C THR A 594 -15.93 12.29 24.72
N GLU A 595 -14.64 11.95 24.76
CA GLU A 595 -13.55 12.92 24.81
C GLU A 595 -13.35 13.68 23.48
N ASN A 596 -13.78 13.10 22.35
CA ASN A 596 -13.62 13.67 21.02
C ASN A 596 -14.96 13.62 20.25
N PRO A 597 -15.90 14.55 20.51
CA PRO A 597 -17.22 14.56 19.88
C PRO A 597 -17.19 14.60 18.34
N LEU A 598 -16.10 15.09 17.74
CA LEU A 598 -15.91 15.01 16.29
C LEU A 598 -15.90 13.56 15.80
N LEU A 599 -15.21 12.65 16.49
CA LEU A 599 -15.13 11.25 16.09
C LEU A 599 -16.52 10.59 16.11
N ALA A 600 -17.37 10.95 17.08
CA ALA A 600 -18.75 10.46 17.13
C ALA A 600 -19.56 10.94 15.92
N LYS A 601 -19.41 12.22 15.54
CA LYS A 601 -20.02 12.78 14.32
C LYS A 601 -19.52 12.04 13.07
N LEU A 602 -18.22 11.78 12.97
CA LEU A 602 -17.63 11.04 11.87
C LEU A 602 -18.23 9.62 11.78
N ASN A 603 -18.29 8.87 12.87
CA ASN A 603 -18.89 7.53 12.87
C ASN A 603 -20.37 7.53 12.40
N SER A 604 -21.13 8.58 12.74
CA SER A 604 -22.51 8.72 12.26
C SER A 604 -22.63 8.93 10.74
N ILE A 605 -21.62 9.56 10.11
CA ILE A 605 -21.54 9.71 8.65
C ILE A 605 -21.26 8.34 8.03
N ILE A 606 -20.28 7.59 8.55
CA ILE A 606 -19.95 6.23 8.06
C ILE A 606 -21.20 5.35 8.04
N LYS A 607 -21.91 5.28 9.18
CA LYS A 607 -23.13 4.49 9.31
C LYS A 607 -24.16 4.79 8.24
N LYS A 608 -24.45 6.06 8.02
CA LYS A 608 -25.46 6.49 7.06
C LYS A 608 -25.09 6.07 5.62
N TYR A 609 -23.83 6.22 5.25
CA TYR A 609 -23.37 5.84 3.92
C TYR A 609 -23.32 4.32 3.75
N GLU A 610 -22.91 3.57 4.78
CA GLU A 610 -22.94 2.10 4.79
C GLU A 610 -24.37 1.57 4.61
N GLU A 611 -25.35 2.11 5.36
CA GLU A 611 -26.76 1.73 5.22
C GLU A 611 -27.27 1.94 3.79
N LEU A 612 -26.93 3.07 3.16
CA LEU A 612 -27.32 3.36 1.77
C LEU A 612 -26.60 2.48 0.75
N ARG A 613 -25.32 2.17 1.00
CA ARG A 613 -24.51 1.29 0.15
C ARG A 613 -25.06 -0.14 0.19
N HIS A 614 -25.33 -0.68 1.37
CA HIS A 614 -25.89 -2.04 1.53
C HIS A 614 -27.30 -2.15 0.92
N ALA A 615 -28.07 -1.06 0.95
CA ALA A 615 -29.39 -1.00 0.31
C ALA A 615 -29.34 -0.87 -1.22
N GLY A 616 -28.16 -0.63 -1.82
CA GLY A 616 -28.05 -0.33 -3.26
C GLY A 616 -28.89 0.90 -3.66
N TYR A 617 -28.94 1.92 -2.79
CA TYR A 617 -29.95 2.98 -2.89
C TYR A 617 -29.80 3.89 -4.11
N PHE A 618 -28.58 4.12 -4.59
CA PHE A 618 -28.29 5.05 -5.69
C PHE A 618 -28.15 4.33 -7.03
N SER A 619 -28.56 5.00 -8.13
CA SER A 619 -28.40 4.50 -9.49
C SER A 619 -26.94 4.54 -9.95
N GLU A 620 -26.61 3.73 -10.95
CA GLU A 620 -25.26 3.68 -11.53
C GLU A 620 -24.79 5.05 -12.04
N SER A 621 -25.70 5.87 -12.60
CA SER A 621 -25.38 7.25 -13.03
C SER A 621 -24.94 8.18 -11.90
N VAL A 622 -25.44 7.95 -10.68
CA VAL A 622 -24.98 8.68 -9.48
C VAL A 622 -23.66 8.09 -9.01
N LEU A 623 -23.55 6.76 -8.93
CA LEU A 623 -22.33 6.07 -8.50
C LEU A 623 -21.12 6.43 -9.38
N GLU A 624 -21.31 6.57 -10.69
CA GLU A 624 -20.28 7.01 -11.63
C GLU A 624 -19.71 8.40 -11.26
N LYS A 625 -20.56 9.34 -10.86
CA LYS A 625 -20.14 10.67 -10.39
C LYS A 625 -19.36 10.55 -9.08
N LEU A 626 -19.76 9.65 -8.17
CA LEU A 626 -19.05 9.41 -6.90
C LEU A 626 -17.65 8.85 -7.11
N ARG A 627 -17.41 8.07 -8.18
CA ARG A 627 -16.08 7.49 -8.48
C ARG A 627 -15.04 8.52 -8.91
N GLN A 628 -15.45 9.68 -9.43
CA GLN A 628 -14.52 10.61 -10.09
C GLN A 628 -13.50 11.20 -9.10
N PRO A 629 -12.18 11.07 -9.34
CA PRO A 629 -11.15 11.61 -8.44
C PRO A 629 -11.24 13.13 -8.36
N GLY A 630 -10.92 13.69 -7.19
CA GLY A 630 -11.02 15.12 -6.88
C GLY A 630 -12.43 15.74 -6.90
N LYS A 631 -13.49 14.98 -7.26
CA LYS A 631 -14.87 15.48 -7.24
C LYS A 631 -15.54 15.17 -5.90
N GLU A 632 -16.08 16.22 -5.29
CA GLU A 632 -16.65 16.18 -3.95
C GLU A 632 -18.17 16.39 -4.01
N VAL A 633 -18.87 15.63 -3.17
CA VAL A 633 -20.31 15.75 -2.97
C VAL A 633 -20.61 15.57 -1.49
N THR A 634 -21.74 16.10 -1.03
CA THR A 634 -22.23 15.91 0.34
C THR A 634 -23.63 15.31 0.31
N LEU A 635 -23.93 14.42 1.25
CA LEU A 635 -25.19 13.71 1.33
C LEU A 635 -26.24 14.54 2.06
N ILE A 636 -27.34 14.82 1.38
CA ILE A 636 -28.44 15.63 1.90
C ILE A 636 -29.77 14.88 1.85
N LYS A 637 -30.75 15.34 2.64
CA LYS A 637 -32.15 14.98 2.41
C LYS A 637 -32.81 16.05 1.55
N ASP A 638 -33.30 15.65 0.38
CA ASP A 638 -34.14 16.46 -0.48
C ASP A 638 -35.53 15.80 -0.59
N SER A 639 -36.57 16.55 -0.23
CA SER A 639 -37.96 16.07 -0.24
C SER A 639 -38.17 14.70 0.44
N GLY A 640 -37.46 14.48 1.55
CA GLY A 640 -37.51 13.22 2.33
C GLY A 640 -36.67 12.06 1.78
N ARG A 641 -36.07 12.20 0.59
CA ARG A 641 -35.17 11.21 -0.02
C ARG A 641 -33.72 11.63 0.13
N TRP A 642 -32.82 10.65 0.20
CA TRP A 642 -31.39 10.93 0.16
C TRP A 642 -30.97 11.30 -1.27
N ASN A 643 -30.21 12.39 -1.41
CA ASN A 643 -29.55 12.78 -2.65
C ASN A 643 -28.17 13.39 -2.32
N PHE A 644 -27.34 13.55 -3.34
CA PHE A 644 -26.06 14.25 -3.24
C PHE A 644 -26.17 15.65 -3.80
N ARG A 645 -25.48 16.59 -3.14
CA ARG A 645 -25.21 17.92 -3.67
C ARG A 645 -23.73 18.05 -4.00
N GLN A 646 -23.42 18.60 -5.17
CA GLN A 646 -22.04 18.95 -5.48
C GLN A 646 -21.50 19.97 -4.47
N VAL A 647 -20.25 19.80 -4.05
CA VAL A 647 -19.60 20.72 -3.12
C VAL A 647 -18.14 20.88 -3.53
N SER A 648 -17.51 21.99 -3.15
CA SER A 648 -16.07 22.17 -3.28
C SER A 648 -15.51 22.78 -2.01
N TYR A 649 -14.38 22.23 -1.54
CA TYR A 649 -13.64 22.73 -0.39
C TYR A 649 -12.25 23.21 -0.84
N LYS A 650 -12.11 24.52 -1.08
CA LYS A 650 -10.83 25.12 -1.50
C LYS A 650 -10.07 25.61 -0.27
N LYS A 651 -9.07 24.85 0.16
CA LYS A 651 -8.18 25.18 1.30
C LYS A 651 -7.10 26.16 0.86
N HIS A 652 -6.82 27.17 1.69
CA HIS A 652 -5.72 28.11 1.53
C HIS A 652 -5.07 28.40 2.89
N LYS A 653 -3.73 28.32 2.94
CA LYS A 653 -2.96 28.57 4.17
C LYS A 653 -2.42 29.99 4.14
N VAL A 654 -2.84 30.80 5.11
CA VAL A 654 -2.31 32.14 5.35
C VAL A 654 -1.19 32.02 6.37
N ALA A 655 -0.02 32.57 6.03
CA ALA A 655 1.16 32.49 6.89
C ALA A 655 1.12 33.55 8.00
N ASP A 656 0.61 34.73 7.68
CA ASP A 656 0.35 35.84 8.60
C ASP A 656 -0.58 36.83 7.88
N ASP A 657 -1.28 37.70 8.61
CA ASP A 657 -2.18 38.70 8.00
C ASP A 657 -1.43 39.84 7.27
N SER A 658 -0.16 40.06 7.61
CA SER A 658 0.75 40.96 6.89
C SER A 658 1.47 40.29 5.72
N HIS A 659 1.40 38.95 5.62
CA HIS A 659 2.10 38.18 4.59
C HIS A 659 1.33 38.19 3.26
N PRO A 660 1.99 38.14 2.08
CA PRO A 660 1.31 38.08 0.78
C PRO A 660 0.30 36.94 0.62
N THR A 661 0.42 35.86 1.41
CA THR A 661 -0.57 34.77 1.39
C THR A 661 -1.90 35.15 2.06
N ALA A 662 -1.98 36.29 2.73
CA ALA A 662 -3.25 36.84 3.24
C ALA A 662 -4.20 37.28 2.11
N ALA A 663 -3.74 37.40 0.87
CA ALA A 663 -4.57 37.64 -0.30
C ALA A 663 -4.35 36.54 -1.35
N TRP A 664 -5.44 35.98 -1.89
CA TRP A 664 -5.37 34.92 -2.89
C TRP A 664 -6.62 34.89 -3.77
N GLN A 665 -6.61 34.06 -4.80
CA GLN A 665 -7.77 33.83 -5.66
C GLN A 665 -8.38 32.45 -5.42
N VAL A 666 -9.70 32.39 -5.41
CA VAL A 666 -10.45 31.14 -5.39
C VAL A 666 -11.40 31.08 -6.59
N ASN A 667 -11.44 29.92 -7.25
CA ASN A 667 -12.36 29.67 -8.34
C ASN A 667 -13.60 28.94 -7.84
N ASN A 668 -14.77 29.55 -7.99
CA ASN A 668 -16.06 28.92 -7.75
C ASN A 668 -16.57 28.28 -9.04
N GLU A 669 -16.66 26.95 -9.05
CA GLU A 669 -17.12 26.17 -10.21
C GLU A 669 -18.65 26.17 -10.35
N PHE A 670 -19.38 26.77 -9.41
CA PHE A 670 -20.85 26.78 -9.34
C PHE A 670 -21.43 28.19 -9.51
N GLU A 671 -22.76 28.28 -9.49
CA GLU A 671 -23.47 29.55 -9.54
C GLU A 671 -23.15 30.44 -8.31
N SER A 672 -23.37 31.75 -8.49
CA SER A 672 -23.09 32.75 -7.48
C SER A 672 -23.93 32.52 -6.22
N GLN A 673 -23.29 32.54 -5.05
CA GLN A 673 -23.93 32.17 -3.78
C GLN A 673 -23.28 32.90 -2.59
N PRO A 674 -23.99 33.05 -1.44
CA PRO A 674 -23.35 33.50 -0.21
C PRO A 674 -22.21 32.58 0.20
N VAL A 675 -21.06 33.15 0.57
CA VAL A 675 -19.88 32.37 0.94
C VAL A 675 -20.14 31.51 2.18
N LYS A 676 -19.58 30.29 2.18
CA LYS A 676 -19.48 29.42 3.35
C LYS A 676 -18.00 29.20 3.65
N LEU A 677 -17.65 29.12 4.93
CA LEU A 677 -16.25 29.15 5.36
C LEU A 677 -15.99 28.15 6.47
N ARG A 678 -14.78 27.59 6.46
CA ARG A 678 -14.14 27.05 7.66
C ARG A 678 -12.84 27.81 7.90
N ILE A 679 -12.61 28.24 9.14
CA ILE A 679 -11.40 28.98 9.53
C ILE A 679 -10.74 28.21 10.68
N GLU A 680 -9.56 27.66 10.45
CA GLU A 680 -8.82 26.84 11.43
C GLU A 680 -7.54 27.57 11.85
N SER A 681 -7.42 27.94 13.14
CA SER A 681 -6.17 28.51 13.64
C SER A 681 -5.11 27.42 13.73
N LEU A 682 -3.92 27.67 13.20
CA LEU A 682 -2.83 26.69 13.16
C LEU A 682 -1.81 26.92 14.27
N MET A 683 -0.90 25.96 14.47
CA MET A 683 0.31 26.19 15.26
C MET A 683 1.22 27.17 14.53
N THR A 684 2.15 27.79 15.24
CA THR A 684 3.24 28.57 14.66
C THR A 684 4.57 28.10 15.27
N ILE A 685 5.67 28.78 14.94
CA ILE A 685 7.00 28.55 15.52
C ILE A 685 7.45 29.80 16.27
N MET A 686 8.40 29.62 17.18
CA MET A 686 9.09 30.75 17.80
C MET A 686 9.78 31.63 16.73
N PRO A 687 9.98 32.93 16.97
CA PRO A 687 10.62 33.84 16.01
C PRO A 687 11.95 33.31 15.47
N TYR A 688 12.28 33.62 14.21
CA TYR A 688 13.45 33.09 13.52
C TYR A 688 14.79 33.25 14.27
N ASN A 689 14.95 34.33 15.04
CA ASN A 689 16.16 34.61 15.83
C ASN A 689 16.03 34.24 17.32
N HIS A 690 15.05 33.41 17.67
CA HIS A 690 14.87 32.94 19.03
C HIS A 690 16.10 32.13 19.50
N SER A 691 16.58 32.40 20.72
CA SER A 691 17.84 31.86 21.24
C SER A 691 17.87 30.34 21.42
N LYS A 692 16.71 29.69 21.47
CA LYS A 692 16.58 28.24 21.54
C LYS A 692 16.57 27.54 20.17
N GLY A 693 16.59 28.27 19.06
CA GLY A 693 16.60 27.65 17.73
C GLY A 693 17.85 26.80 17.49
N ILE A 694 17.68 25.64 16.86
CA ILE A 694 18.79 24.77 16.45
C ILE A 694 19.16 25.11 15.01
N LEU A 695 20.41 25.50 14.77
CA LEU A 695 20.93 25.73 13.43
C LEU A 695 21.18 24.38 12.73
N LEU A 696 20.39 24.07 11.71
CA LEU A 696 20.59 22.87 10.89
C LEU A 696 21.65 23.10 9.81
N SER A 697 21.66 24.28 9.21
CA SER A 697 22.66 24.70 8.23
C SER A 697 22.72 26.22 8.12
N ASP A 698 23.90 26.80 8.17
CA ASP A 698 24.20 28.18 7.76
C ASP A 698 24.84 28.26 6.36
N PHE A 699 25.02 27.10 5.72
CA PHE A 699 25.73 26.93 4.45
C PHE A 699 27.14 27.51 4.45
N SER A 700 27.80 27.53 5.62
CA SER A 700 29.19 27.97 5.73
C SER A 700 30.16 27.03 5.01
N ASP A 701 29.82 25.74 5.00
CA ASP A 701 30.48 24.66 4.28
C ASP A 701 29.52 24.08 3.22
N ALA A 702 29.66 24.50 1.97
CA ALA A 702 28.87 23.97 0.86
C ALA A 702 29.12 22.46 0.60
N SER A 703 30.26 21.91 1.04
CA SER A 703 30.57 20.49 0.87
C SER A 703 29.75 19.57 1.79
N ALA A 704 29.10 20.15 2.81
CA ALA A 704 28.16 19.43 3.67
C ALA A 704 26.91 18.95 2.91
N PHE A 705 26.58 19.58 1.77
CA PHE A 705 25.50 19.14 0.89
C PHE A 705 26.06 18.35 -0.30
N LYS A 706 25.62 17.11 -0.43
CA LYS A 706 26.01 16.22 -1.52
C LYS A 706 24.84 16.04 -2.49
N GLU A 707 25.12 16.12 -3.79
CA GLU A 707 24.19 15.65 -4.82
C GLU A 707 23.97 14.16 -4.60
N GLN A 708 22.74 13.75 -4.32
CA GLN A 708 22.39 12.35 -4.13
C GLN A 708 21.95 11.72 -5.45
N GLU A 709 20.96 12.36 -6.08
CA GLU A 709 20.32 11.86 -7.28
C GLU A 709 19.71 13.04 -8.06
N LYS A 710 19.51 12.84 -9.37
CA LYS A 710 18.82 13.78 -10.26
C LYS A 710 18.10 13.06 -11.40
N ALA A 711 17.09 13.73 -11.94
CA ALA A 711 16.41 13.28 -13.15
C ALA A 711 17.34 13.33 -14.37
N LYS A 712 17.02 12.55 -15.40
CA LYS A 712 17.76 12.56 -16.66
C LYS A 712 17.73 13.95 -17.28
N GLY A 713 18.89 14.43 -17.73
CA GLY A 713 19.05 15.76 -18.34
C GLY A 713 19.04 16.92 -17.35
N VAL A 714 19.01 16.66 -16.04
CA VAL A 714 19.11 17.70 -15.01
C VAL A 714 20.54 17.81 -14.49
N SER A 715 20.99 19.03 -14.25
CA SER A 715 22.24 19.34 -13.55
C SER A 715 22.00 20.49 -12.57
N GLY A 716 22.83 20.60 -11.53
CA GLY A 716 22.70 21.70 -10.57
C GLY A 716 23.86 21.73 -9.59
N LYS A 717 23.88 22.77 -8.75
CA LYS A 717 24.93 22.97 -7.75
C LYS A 717 24.43 23.85 -6.61
N MET A 718 25.10 23.74 -5.47
CA MET A 718 24.98 24.68 -4.36
C MET A 718 26.30 25.41 -4.14
N SER A 719 26.26 26.73 -3.98
CA SER A 719 27.41 27.56 -3.61
C SER A 719 27.10 28.41 -2.39
N SER A 720 28.08 28.61 -1.51
CA SER A 720 28.00 29.58 -0.42
C SER A 720 28.16 30.99 -0.97
N GLU A 721 27.31 31.90 -0.53
CA GLU A 721 27.28 33.30 -0.95
C GLU A 721 27.46 34.22 0.26
N ASN A 722 28.27 35.28 0.11
CA ASN A 722 28.41 36.36 1.10
C ASN A 722 27.32 37.42 0.92
N GLU A 723 26.12 36.99 0.54
CA GLU A 723 24.94 37.82 0.44
C GLU A 723 23.97 37.38 1.53
N GLY A 724 23.78 38.28 2.49
CA GLY A 724 22.86 38.13 3.62
C GLY A 724 21.45 38.64 3.32
N GLY A 725 20.58 38.38 4.28
CA GLY A 725 19.21 38.90 4.33
C GLY A 725 18.89 39.39 5.74
N PRO A 726 17.61 39.58 6.09
CA PRO A 726 17.22 40.10 7.39
C PRO A 726 17.71 39.21 8.55
N GLY A 727 18.76 39.66 9.25
CA GLY A 727 19.30 38.99 10.44
C GLY A 727 20.31 37.87 10.17
N PHE A 728 20.94 37.82 8.98
CA PHE A 728 22.02 36.88 8.66
C PHE A 728 22.89 37.40 7.51
N ASP A 729 24.18 37.03 7.49
CA ASP A 729 25.16 37.59 6.55
C ASP A 729 25.52 36.66 5.37
N ARG A 730 25.09 35.40 5.43
CA ARG A 730 25.45 34.36 4.45
C ARG A 730 24.24 33.57 3.99
N SER A 731 24.28 33.11 2.77
CA SER A 731 23.26 32.24 2.17
C SER A 731 23.89 31.20 1.25
N SER A 732 23.07 30.31 0.70
CA SER A 732 23.49 29.43 -0.38
C SER A 732 22.66 29.67 -1.63
N ARG A 733 23.32 29.83 -2.79
CA ARG A 733 22.66 29.75 -4.08
C ARG A 733 22.50 28.30 -4.48
N PHE A 734 21.27 27.86 -4.68
CA PHE A 734 20.95 26.60 -5.32
C PHE A 734 20.52 26.89 -6.77
N SER A 735 21.27 26.40 -7.76
CA SER A 735 20.92 26.51 -9.18
C SER A 735 20.75 25.15 -9.82
N ALA A 736 19.84 25.07 -10.80
CA ALA A 736 19.67 23.88 -11.61
C ALA A 736 19.24 24.21 -13.04
N PHE A 737 19.64 23.35 -13.97
CA PHE A 737 19.31 23.40 -15.38
C PHE A 737 18.66 22.08 -15.79
N SER A 738 17.64 22.14 -16.65
CA SER A 738 17.02 20.97 -17.29
C SER A 738 17.21 21.05 -18.80
N ALA A 739 17.77 20.00 -19.40
CA ALA A 739 17.86 19.85 -20.86
C ALA A 739 16.50 19.51 -21.51
N GLY A 740 15.50 19.11 -20.72
CA GLY A 740 14.18 18.67 -21.21
C GLY A 740 14.08 17.17 -21.49
N ASP A 741 15.07 16.36 -21.09
CA ASP A 741 15.04 14.90 -21.25
C ASP A 741 14.06 14.19 -20.31
N SER A 742 13.61 14.89 -19.26
CA SER A 742 12.55 14.48 -18.34
C SER A 742 11.39 15.47 -18.45
N PRO A 743 10.12 15.05 -18.24
CA PRO A 743 8.99 15.97 -18.22
C PRO A 743 9.20 17.03 -17.12
N GLN A 744 8.64 18.23 -17.30
CA GLN A 744 8.90 19.35 -16.40
C GLN A 744 8.50 19.03 -14.94
N ASP A 745 7.36 18.38 -14.72
CA ASP A 745 6.91 17.94 -13.39
C ASP A 745 7.72 16.77 -12.81
N GLY A 746 8.71 16.26 -13.57
CA GLY A 746 9.68 15.24 -13.17
C GLY A 746 11.13 15.64 -13.39
N SER A 747 11.42 16.91 -13.63
CA SER A 747 12.79 17.42 -13.74
C SER A 747 13.26 17.91 -12.37
N TRP A 748 13.93 17.02 -11.63
CA TRP A 748 14.32 17.25 -10.23
C TRP A 748 15.79 16.96 -9.95
N ILE A 749 16.30 17.53 -8.85
CA ILE A 749 17.63 17.27 -8.28
C ILE A 749 17.59 17.38 -6.76
N CYS A 750 18.28 16.48 -6.06
CA CYS A 750 18.36 16.44 -4.60
C CYS A 750 19.75 16.78 -4.08
N MET A 751 19.83 17.75 -3.18
CA MET A 751 21.01 18.08 -2.37
C MET A 751 20.75 17.70 -0.92
N GLU A 752 21.65 16.93 -0.31
CA GLU A 752 21.43 16.36 1.03
C GLU A 752 22.59 16.65 1.98
N LYS A 753 22.25 17.01 3.21
CA LYS A 753 23.14 17.02 4.37
C LYS A 753 22.74 15.92 5.35
N SER A 754 23.68 15.07 5.73
CA SER A 754 23.48 14.00 6.71
C SER A 754 23.93 14.42 8.12
N PHE A 755 23.26 13.88 9.13
CA PHE A 755 23.62 14.01 10.55
C PHE A 755 24.08 12.64 11.05
N GLU A 756 25.39 12.40 11.15
CA GLU A 756 25.94 11.06 11.46
C GLU A 756 25.40 10.45 12.76
N ALA A 757 25.22 11.26 13.81
CA ALA A 757 24.65 10.82 15.09
C ALA A 757 23.11 10.90 15.17
N GLY A 758 22.46 11.36 14.09
CA GLY A 758 21.08 11.83 14.12
C GLY A 758 20.94 13.19 14.84
N ALA A 759 20.08 14.06 14.33
CA ALA A 759 19.73 15.31 15.00
C ALA A 759 18.48 15.09 15.89
N ASP A 760 18.58 15.49 17.16
CA ASP A 760 17.44 15.52 18.08
C ASP A 760 16.72 16.88 17.99
N LEU A 761 15.56 16.84 17.34
CA LEU A 761 14.65 17.95 17.09
C LEU A 761 13.29 17.75 17.78
N ASP A 762 13.18 16.87 18.78
CA ASP A 762 11.90 16.51 19.42
C ASP A 762 11.14 17.74 19.96
N LYS A 763 11.89 18.74 20.44
CA LYS A 763 11.36 20.03 20.94
C LYS A 763 11.39 21.17 19.90
N HIS A 764 11.78 20.89 18.65
CA HIS A 764 12.06 21.87 17.59
C HIS A 764 11.48 21.40 16.24
N GLN A 765 10.19 21.10 16.23
CA GLN A 765 9.57 20.35 15.13
C GLN A 765 9.22 21.18 13.89
N GLY A 766 9.28 22.52 13.97
CA GLY A 766 9.06 23.39 12.81
C GLY A 766 10.37 23.96 12.27
N LEU A 767 10.38 24.35 11.00
CA LEU A 767 11.53 24.95 10.33
C LEU A 767 11.26 26.41 9.95
N GLY A 768 12.26 27.26 10.19
CA GLY A 768 12.28 28.65 9.73
C GLY A 768 13.46 28.86 8.78
N LEU A 769 13.20 29.51 7.64
CA LEU A 769 14.23 29.87 6.66
C LEU A 769 13.81 31.08 5.81
N TRP A 770 14.81 31.77 5.27
CA TRP A 770 14.61 32.82 4.27
C TRP A 770 14.95 32.29 2.88
N VAL A 771 14.16 32.64 1.88
CA VAL A 771 14.41 32.30 0.48
C VAL A 771 14.35 33.55 -0.38
N LYS A 772 15.38 33.77 -1.20
CA LYS A 772 15.39 34.79 -2.26
C LYS A 772 15.03 34.13 -3.58
N GLY A 773 13.84 34.42 -4.09
CA GLY A 773 13.39 33.86 -5.34
C GLY A 773 13.90 34.60 -6.57
N ASP A 774 13.92 33.91 -7.71
CA ASP A 774 14.21 34.45 -9.04
C ASP A 774 12.95 34.63 -9.92
N GLY A 775 11.78 34.21 -9.42
CA GLY A 775 10.50 34.27 -10.12
C GLY A 775 10.34 33.22 -11.23
N SER A 776 11.21 32.19 -11.29
CA SER A 776 11.20 31.21 -12.40
C SER A 776 10.17 30.08 -12.24
N GLY A 777 9.49 29.96 -11.09
CA GLY A 777 8.34 29.08 -10.88
C GLY A 777 8.66 27.61 -10.54
N GLN A 778 9.94 27.24 -10.41
CA GLN A 778 10.41 25.97 -9.88
C GLN A 778 9.94 25.76 -8.44
N ILE A 779 9.93 24.50 -8.00
CA ILE A 779 9.57 24.14 -6.62
C ILE A 779 10.82 23.82 -5.83
N LEU A 780 11.00 24.50 -4.70
CA LEU A 780 11.94 24.12 -3.66
C LEU A 780 11.21 23.27 -2.61
N ASN A 781 11.55 22.00 -2.48
CA ASN A 781 11.11 21.17 -1.35
C ASN A 781 12.20 21.12 -0.28
N VAL A 782 11.87 21.56 0.94
CA VAL A 782 12.72 21.48 2.13
C VAL A 782 12.22 20.33 2.98
N GLY A 783 13.04 19.29 3.15
CA GLY A 783 12.58 18.06 3.78
C GLY A 783 13.50 17.50 4.87
N LEU A 784 12.90 16.95 5.92
CA LEU A 784 13.58 16.12 6.91
C LEU A 784 13.32 14.64 6.64
N ARG A 785 14.29 13.77 6.99
CA ARG A 785 14.15 12.31 6.90
C ARG A 785 14.54 11.63 8.20
N SER A 786 13.71 10.67 8.62
CA SER A 786 14.10 9.71 9.65
C SER A 786 14.86 8.53 9.05
N PRO A 787 15.71 7.85 9.84
CA PRO A 787 16.41 6.66 9.39
C PRO A 787 15.47 5.60 8.82
N VAL A 788 15.88 4.99 7.70
CA VAL A 788 15.07 3.98 6.98
C VAL A 788 14.77 2.75 7.84
N HIS A 789 15.72 2.34 8.69
CA HIS A 789 15.55 1.17 9.56
C HIS A 789 14.50 1.37 10.66
N LEU A 790 14.11 2.62 10.97
CA LEU A 790 12.96 2.90 11.84
C LEU A 790 11.67 2.79 10.99
N ASN A 791 11.31 3.87 10.29
CA ASN A 791 10.19 3.87 9.33
C ASN A 791 10.49 4.64 8.03
N GLY A 792 11.63 5.32 7.92
CA GLY A 792 11.93 6.19 6.77
C GLY A 792 10.93 7.34 6.56
N GLY A 793 10.30 7.82 7.64
CA GLY A 793 9.35 8.93 7.62
C GLY A 793 9.96 10.20 7.02
N ARG A 794 9.09 11.03 6.44
CA ARG A 794 9.45 12.29 5.77
C ARG A 794 8.52 13.42 6.20
N GLY A 795 9.12 14.58 6.37
CA GLY A 795 8.39 15.86 6.38
C GLY A 795 8.85 16.66 5.19
N ASP A 796 7.94 16.92 4.25
CA ASP A 796 8.19 17.68 3.03
C ASP A 796 7.41 19.01 3.12
N HIS A 797 8.03 20.09 2.63
CA HIS A 797 7.45 21.42 2.60
C HIS A 797 7.77 22.08 1.27
N PHE A 798 6.76 22.57 0.55
CA PHE A 798 6.90 23.00 -0.83
C PHE A 798 6.83 24.53 -0.96
N ILE A 799 7.90 25.13 -1.46
CA ILE A 799 7.99 26.57 -1.74
C ILE A 799 8.06 26.77 -3.25
N ARG A 800 7.01 27.35 -3.83
CA ARG A 800 7.02 27.78 -5.24
C ARG A 800 7.81 29.08 -5.38
N ILE A 801 8.80 29.08 -6.29
CA ILE A 801 9.68 30.23 -6.53
C ILE A 801 9.11 31.12 -7.64
N ASP A 802 7.88 31.61 -7.46
CA ASP A 802 7.19 32.54 -8.37
C ASP A 802 7.34 34.02 -7.97
N PHE A 803 8.27 34.28 -7.07
CA PHE A 803 8.54 35.60 -6.51
C PHE A 803 10.00 36.00 -6.63
N THR A 804 10.25 37.30 -6.49
CA THR A 804 11.59 37.87 -6.41
C THR A 804 11.85 38.49 -5.04
N GLY A 805 13.13 38.58 -4.67
CA GLY A 805 13.54 39.13 -3.37
C GLY A 805 13.38 38.14 -2.21
N TRP A 806 13.85 38.56 -1.04
CA TRP A 806 13.85 37.74 0.18
C TRP A 806 12.45 37.63 0.78
N ARG A 807 12.03 36.40 1.09
CA ARG A 807 10.81 36.10 1.87
C ARG A 807 11.13 35.09 2.97
N TYR A 808 10.48 35.26 4.11
CA TYR A 808 10.57 34.34 5.22
C TYR A 808 9.49 33.26 5.12
N PHE A 809 9.85 32.02 5.45
CA PHE A 809 8.93 30.88 5.45
C PHE A 809 8.95 30.18 6.80
N GLU A 810 7.76 30.00 7.36
CA GLU A 810 7.51 29.18 8.54
C GLU A 810 6.88 27.86 8.11
N LEU A 811 7.67 26.79 8.19
CA LEU A 811 7.31 25.45 7.74
C LEU A 811 6.95 24.60 8.95
N VAL A 812 5.67 24.30 9.11
CA VAL A 812 5.14 23.59 10.29
C VAL A 812 4.55 22.24 9.87
N GLU A 813 3.38 22.22 9.25
CA GLU A 813 2.73 20.97 8.86
C GLU A 813 3.40 20.34 7.63
N ASN A 814 3.46 19.01 7.61
CA ASN A 814 3.99 18.25 6.47
C ASN A 814 2.99 18.26 5.30
N GLU A 815 3.42 18.66 4.11
CA GLU A 815 2.52 19.01 2.99
C GLU A 815 2.34 17.86 1.99
N SER A 816 1.90 16.70 2.48
CA SER A 816 1.87 15.44 1.71
C SER A 816 1.04 15.46 0.43
N ASP A 817 -0.04 16.22 0.37
CA ASP A 817 -0.93 16.27 -0.80
C ASP A 817 -0.22 16.75 -2.08
N GLN A 818 0.67 17.74 -1.96
CA GLN A 818 1.40 18.31 -3.10
C GLN A 818 2.49 17.36 -3.62
N PHE A 819 2.92 16.38 -2.82
CA PHE A 819 3.95 15.43 -3.23
C PHE A 819 3.55 14.68 -4.50
N SER A 820 2.28 14.28 -4.61
CA SER A 820 1.77 13.50 -5.74
C SER A 820 1.41 14.35 -6.98
N ASP A 821 1.63 15.66 -6.93
CA ASP A 821 1.51 16.53 -8.10
C ASP A 821 2.75 16.49 -9.00
N TYR A 822 3.86 15.93 -8.51
CA TYR A 822 5.15 15.84 -9.20
C TYR A 822 5.66 14.40 -9.29
N LEU A 823 6.60 14.17 -10.20
CA LEU A 823 7.35 12.92 -10.36
C LEU A 823 8.66 12.99 -9.57
N TRP A 824 9.05 11.87 -8.95
CA TRP A 824 10.20 11.73 -8.04
C TRP A 824 10.91 10.39 -8.29
N PRO A 825 12.19 10.18 -7.87
CA PRO A 825 12.95 8.97 -8.23
C PRO A 825 12.32 7.65 -7.77
N ASP A 826 12.33 6.62 -8.62
CA ASP A 826 11.40 5.47 -8.59
C ASP A 826 11.58 4.43 -7.46
N HIS A 827 12.72 4.35 -6.78
CA HIS A 827 13.05 3.18 -5.98
C HIS A 827 12.85 3.32 -4.45
N HIS A 828 12.58 4.51 -3.90
CA HIS A 828 12.53 4.73 -2.44
C HIS A 828 11.43 5.69 -1.90
N LEU A 829 10.54 6.21 -2.75
CA LEU A 829 9.59 7.28 -2.40
C LEU A 829 8.12 6.85 -2.58
N TYR A 830 7.68 5.87 -1.78
CA TYR A 830 6.33 5.31 -1.85
C TYR A 830 5.31 6.05 -0.96
N VAL A 831 4.01 5.84 -1.22
CA VAL A 831 2.90 6.59 -0.62
C VAL A 831 2.89 6.53 0.92
N TYR A 832 3.20 5.39 1.54
CA TYR A 832 3.18 5.29 3.01
C TYR A 832 4.21 6.18 3.70
N ARG A 833 5.41 6.34 3.13
CA ARG A 833 6.42 7.23 3.72
C ARG A 833 5.92 8.67 3.79
N THR A 834 5.19 9.10 2.76
CA THR A 834 4.63 10.45 2.66
C THR A 834 3.37 10.61 3.50
N TYR A 835 2.32 9.82 3.24
CA TYR A 835 0.97 10.08 3.78
C TYR A 835 0.72 9.44 5.14
N ARG A 836 1.46 8.39 5.53
CA ARG A 836 1.22 7.62 6.77
C ARG A 836 2.32 7.81 7.81
N HIS A 837 3.58 7.67 7.40
CA HIS A 837 4.69 7.66 8.35
C HIS A 837 4.90 9.05 8.95
N GLN A 838 5.33 9.03 10.21
CA GLN A 838 5.71 10.18 11.00
C GLN A 838 7.24 10.25 11.08
N LEU A 839 7.78 11.45 11.21
CA LEU A 839 9.16 11.71 11.58
C LEU A 839 9.41 11.31 13.04
N TYR A 840 10.50 10.59 13.26
CA TYR A 840 11.17 10.47 14.55
C TYR A 840 12.01 11.72 14.78
N TYR A 841 11.41 12.79 15.31
CA TYR A 841 12.11 14.06 15.53
C TYR A 841 13.31 13.94 16.48
N ASN A 842 13.31 12.98 17.40
CA ASN A 842 14.45 12.69 18.26
C ASN A 842 15.65 12.04 17.54
N ASN A 843 15.50 11.66 16.27
CA ASN A 843 16.55 11.05 15.47
C ASN A 843 16.33 11.35 13.97
N ILE A 844 16.62 12.57 13.56
CA ILE A 844 16.58 12.99 12.16
C ILE A 844 17.93 12.69 11.49
N GLU A 845 17.91 11.89 10.43
CA GLU A 845 19.11 11.45 9.73
C GLU A 845 19.61 12.50 8.74
N LYS A 846 18.69 13.18 8.04
CA LYS A 846 19.02 14.03 6.88
C LYS A 846 18.15 15.28 6.81
N LEU A 847 18.77 16.37 6.34
CA LEU A 847 18.12 17.54 5.76
C LEU A 847 18.32 17.50 4.24
N GLN A 848 17.23 17.52 3.48
CA GLN A 848 17.23 17.49 2.02
C GLN A 848 16.65 18.78 1.44
N LEU A 849 17.26 19.25 0.35
CA LEU A 849 16.77 20.35 -0.48
C LEU A 849 16.60 19.82 -1.90
N TRP A 850 15.37 19.84 -2.39
CA TRP A 850 15.05 19.40 -3.74
C TRP A 850 14.61 20.56 -4.59
N PHE A 851 15.08 20.60 -5.83
CA PHE A 851 14.34 21.26 -6.89
C PHE A 851 13.51 20.26 -7.67
N ASN A 852 12.33 20.68 -8.11
CA ASN A 852 11.47 20.01 -9.07
C ASN A 852 10.75 21.07 -9.94
N ASN A 853 10.01 20.64 -10.96
CA ASN A 853 9.28 21.52 -11.87
C ASN A 853 10.20 22.45 -12.71
N LEU A 854 11.40 21.97 -13.08
CA LEU A 854 12.41 22.79 -13.75
C LEU A 854 12.06 23.03 -15.23
N PRO A 855 11.99 24.29 -15.69
CA PRO A 855 11.72 24.60 -17.10
C PRO A 855 12.85 24.10 -18.00
N ALA A 856 12.51 23.55 -19.17
CA ALA A 856 13.48 23.05 -20.13
C ALA A 856 14.29 24.19 -20.78
N GLY A 857 15.58 23.95 -21.01
CA GLY A 857 16.48 24.85 -21.72
C GLY A 857 16.90 26.10 -20.93
N ARG A 858 16.59 26.18 -19.63
CA ARG A 858 16.87 27.34 -18.79
C ARG A 858 17.47 26.93 -17.45
N GLU A 859 18.47 27.70 -16.99
CA GLU A 859 18.92 27.63 -15.60
C GLU A 859 18.00 28.48 -14.72
N VAL A 860 17.59 27.93 -13.58
CA VAL A 860 16.85 28.63 -12.52
C VAL A 860 17.67 28.62 -11.23
N SER A 861 17.40 29.56 -10.33
CA SER A 861 18.10 29.57 -9.04
C SER A 861 17.29 30.23 -7.93
N CYS A 862 17.57 29.87 -6.68
CA CYS A 862 17.17 30.66 -5.52
C CYS A 862 18.34 30.79 -4.55
N MET A 863 18.27 31.76 -3.65
CA MET A 863 19.18 31.83 -2.51
C MET A 863 18.46 31.41 -1.23
N ILE A 864 19.11 30.62 -0.40
CA ILE A 864 18.55 30.04 0.81
C ILE A 864 19.38 30.54 1.99
N GLY A 865 18.76 31.29 2.89
CA GLY A 865 19.36 31.70 4.16
C GLY A 865 19.45 30.53 5.15
N PRO A 866 20.03 30.73 6.34
CA PRO A 866 20.20 29.65 7.31
C PRO A 866 18.88 28.92 7.62
N VAL A 867 18.94 27.59 7.70
CA VAL A 867 17.81 26.74 8.06
C VAL A 867 17.88 26.46 9.55
N LYS A 868 16.82 26.85 10.28
CA LYS A 868 16.73 26.66 11.73
C LYS A 868 15.53 25.79 12.09
N ALA A 869 15.73 24.84 12.99
CA ALA A 869 14.66 24.12 13.66
C ALA A 869 14.23 24.90 14.91
N LEU A 870 12.93 25.13 15.06
CA LEU A 870 12.36 26.05 16.05
C LEU A 870 11.23 25.36 16.84
N PRO A 871 11.05 25.69 18.14
CA PRO A 871 9.95 25.14 18.92
C PRO A 871 8.61 25.60 18.36
N LEU A 872 7.62 24.70 18.37
CA LEU A 872 6.24 25.06 18.10
C LEU A 872 5.71 26.01 19.19
N ALA A 873 4.87 26.94 18.79
CA ALA A 873 4.17 27.88 19.65
C ALA A 873 2.68 27.89 19.30
N SER A 874 1.84 28.11 20.31
CA SER A 874 0.41 28.35 20.10
C SER A 874 0.20 29.84 19.88
N ALA A 875 -0.51 30.19 18.82
CA ALA A 875 -0.96 31.55 18.53
C ALA A 875 -2.46 31.71 18.85
N THR A 876 -2.93 32.95 18.77
CA THR A 876 -4.35 33.29 18.87
C THR A 876 -4.73 34.23 17.74
N LEU A 877 -5.83 33.95 17.05
CA LEU A 877 -6.47 34.87 16.12
C LEU A 877 -7.51 35.68 16.89
N ASN A 878 -7.50 37.00 16.78
CA ASN A 878 -8.52 37.86 17.36
C ASN A 878 -9.32 38.53 16.26
N ASP A 879 -10.65 38.41 16.35
CA ASP A 879 -11.61 38.99 15.40
C ASP A 879 -11.24 38.74 13.93
N PRO A 880 -10.96 37.49 13.50
CA PRO A 880 -10.59 37.24 12.12
C PRO A 880 -11.68 37.70 11.16
N ALA A 881 -11.25 38.25 10.03
CA ALA A 881 -12.11 38.77 8.98
C ALA A 881 -11.70 38.20 7.61
N ILE A 882 -12.72 37.94 6.78
CA ILE A 882 -12.56 37.53 5.40
C ILE A 882 -13.25 38.57 4.52
N ALA A 883 -12.56 39.05 3.49
CA ALA A 883 -13.15 39.90 2.47
C ALA A 883 -13.14 39.23 1.10
N ILE A 884 -14.26 39.32 0.37
CA ILE A 884 -14.42 38.82 -1.00
C ILE A 884 -15.14 39.87 -1.83
N GLY A 885 -14.58 40.24 -2.98
CA GLY A 885 -15.23 41.20 -3.89
C GLY A 885 -15.51 42.59 -3.30
N GLY A 886 -14.77 42.99 -2.25
CA GLY A 886 -14.93 44.28 -1.56
C GLY A 886 -15.88 44.25 -0.35
N GLU A 887 -16.60 43.15 -0.12
CA GLU A 887 -17.43 42.93 1.07
C GLU A 887 -16.63 42.19 2.13
N GLU A 888 -16.80 42.52 3.42
CA GLU A 888 -16.04 41.95 4.54
C GLU A 888 -16.98 41.40 5.61
N ILE A 889 -16.68 40.18 6.07
CA ILE A 889 -17.31 39.53 7.22
C ILE A 889 -16.28 39.28 8.31
N THR A 890 -16.60 39.68 9.54
CA THR A 890 -15.78 39.49 10.73
C THR A 890 -16.41 38.46 11.67
N PHE A 891 -15.57 37.66 12.31
CA PHE A 891 -15.95 36.63 13.29
C PHE A 891 -15.45 37.04 14.69
N PRO A 892 -16.26 37.75 15.50
CA PRO A 892 -15.76 38.33 16.75
C PRO A 892 -15.30 37.30 17.79
N GLY A 893 -14.20 37.64 18.47
CA GLY A 893 -13.61 36.91 19.58
C GLY A 893 -12.26 36.25 19.25
N THR A 894 -11.75 35.50 20.23
CA THR A 894 -10.44 34.85 20.16
C THR A 894 -10.57 33.38 19.75
N ILE A 895 -9.69 32.93 18.87
CA ILE A 895 -9.55 31.54 18.39
C ILE A 895 -8.12 31.09 18.68
N LYS A 896 -7.94 29.99 19.41
CA LYS A 896 -6.62 29.42 19.72
C LYS A 896 -6.20 28.41 18.64
N SER A 897 -4.89 28.18 18.50
CA SER A 897 -4.37 27.11 17.65
C SER A 897 -5.11 25.77 17.87
N GLY A 898 -5.62 25.21 16.79
CA GLY A 898 -6.41 23.97 16.75
C GLY A 898 -7.92 24.18 16.77
N GLU A 899 -8.40 25.29 17.32
CA GLU A 899 -9.81 25.67 17.28
C GLU A 899 -10.21 26.08 15.86
N TYR A 900 -11.48 25.89 15.54
CA TYR A 900 -11.99 26.21 14.20
C TYR A 900 -13.42 26.72 14.20
N ILE A 901 -13.71 27.59 13.24
CA ILE A 901 -15.04 28.09 12.93
C ILE A 901 -15.63 27.29 11.77
N GLU A 902 -16.90 26.94 11.87
CA GLU A 902 -17.74 26.52 10.75
C GLU A 902 -18.81 27.59 10.51
N PHE A 903 -18.81 28.21 9.34
CA PHE A 903 -19.77 29.22 8.91
C PHE A 903 -20.55 28.72 7.70
N ARG A 904 -21.86 28.51 7.88
CA ARG A 904 -22.78 28.05 6.83
C ARG A 904 -23.81 29.11 6.44
N SER A 905 -24.13 30.01 7.36
CA SER A 905 -25.00 31.17 7.15
C SER A 905 -24.89 32.14 8.33
N LYS A 906 -25.58 33.28 8.27
CA LYS A 906 -25.67 34.24 9.39
C LYS A 906 -26.11 33.59 10.71
N ASP A 907 -27.03 32.63 10.62
CA ASP A 907 -27.65 31.97 11.77
C ASP A 907 -27.00 30.61 12.09
N ASP A 908 -25.94 30.23 11.36
CA ASP A 908 -25.18 28.99 11.57
C ASP A 908 -23.68 29.28 11.47
N CYS A 909 -23.14 29.85 12.55
CA CYS A 909 -21.73 30.13 12.72
C CYS A 909 -21.26 29.66 14.10
N LYS A 910 -20.41 28.63 14.14
CA LYS A 910 -20.05 27.93 15.38
C LYS A 910 -18.55 27.80 15.54
N LEU A 911 -18.08 27.99 16.77
CA LEU A 911 -16.70 27.77 17.18
C LEU A 911 -16.56 26.41 17.88
N PHE A 912 -15.50 25.68 17.52
CA PHE A 912 -15.19 24.35 18.07
C PHE A 912 -13.75 24.26 18.57
N THR A 913 -13.54 23.42 19.59
CA THR A 913 -12.20 23.04 20.06
C THR A 913 -11.45 22.21 19.02
N SER A 914 -10.16 21.93 19.27
CA SER A 914 -9.37 21.01 18.45
C SER A 914 -9.94 19.59 18.36
N LYS A 915 -10.72 19.16 19.37
CA LYS A 915 -11.41 17.87 19.45
C LYS A 915 -12.84 17.89 18.89
N GLY A 916 -13.29 19.04 18.38
CA GLY A 916 -14.64 19.27 17.83
C GLY A 916 -15.74 19.39 18.88
N GLN A 917 -15.39 19.65 20.13
CA GLN A 917 -16.37 20.07 21.14
C GLN A 917 -16.86 21.48 20.80
N PHE A 918 -18.18 21.68 20.79
CA PHE A 918 -18.80 22.98 20.61
C PHE A 918 -18.41 23.94 21.75
N ILE A 919 -17.99 25.16 21.38
CA ILE A 919 -17.64 26.22 22.34
C ILE A 919 -18.79 27.23 22.44
N ARG A 920 -19.18 27.84 21.31
CA ARG A 920 -20.24 28.85 21.24
C ARG A 920 -20.67 29.14 19.81
N ASP A 921 -21.83 29.75 19.63
CA ASP A 921 -22.20 30.45 18.41
C ASP A 921 -21.43 31.78 18.30
N ILE A 922 -21.18 32.22 17.07
CA ILE A 922 -20.54 33.50 16.75
C ILE A 922 -21.56 34.38 16.02
N ALA A 923 -21.89 35.52 16.62
CA ALA A 923 -22.62 36.58 15.92
C ALA A 923 -21.66 37.32 14.99
N VAL A 924 -21.72 37.03 13.69
CA VAL A 924 -20.88 37.66 12.66
C VAL A 924 -21.19 39.15 12.51
N LYS A 925 -20.19 39.95 12.14
CA LYS A 925 -20.32 41.38 11.82
C LYS A 925 -19.99 41.62 10.34
N GLY A 926 -20.62 42.63 9.74
CA GLY A 926 -20.47 42.93 8.32
C GLY A 926 -21.48 42.20 7.43
N ASP A 927 -21.38 42.45 6.12
CA ASP A 927 -22.20 41.80 5.11
C ASP A 927 -21.61 40.43 4.74
N ILE A 928 -22.47 39.48 4.36
CA ILE A 928 -22.00 38.14 3.93
C ILE A 928 -21.57 38.24 2.47
N PRO A 929 -20.27 38.05 2.17
CA PRO A 929 -19.79 38.22 0.81
C PRO A 929 -20.43 37.23 -0.16
N ILE A 930 -20.71 37.68 -1.37
CA ILE A 930 -21.14 36.81 -2.46
C ILE A 930 -19.91 36.19 -3.16
N LEU A 931 -19.84 34.86 -3.12
CA LEU A 931 -18.91 34.08 -3.93
C LEU A 931 -19.48 33.99 -5.35
N LYS A 932 -18.94 34.79 -6.28
CA LYS A 932 -19.35 34.81 -7.68
C LYS A 932 -18.89 33.55 -8.39
N LYS A 933 -19.53 33.20 -9.51
CA LYS A 933 -19.00 32.16 -10.42
C LYS A 933 -17.61 32.57 -10.92
N ASP A 934 -16.75 31.57 -11.15
CA ASP A 934 -15.37 31.73 -11.58
C ASP A 934 -14.46 32.38 -10.52
N SER A 935 -13.52 33.24 -10.92
CA SER A 935 -12.47 33.77 -10.04
C SER A 935 -12.99 34.82 -9.06
N ASN A 936 -12.58 34.71 -7.80
CA ASN A 936 -12.86 35.64 -6.72
C ASN A 936 -11.58 35.97 -5.96
N ASP A 937 -11.30 37.27 -5.77
CA ASP A 937 -10.24 37.73 -4.88
C ASP A 937 -10.71 37.62 -3.42
N VAL A 938 -9.91 36.95 -2.61
CA VAL A 938 -10.15 36.73 -1.18
C VAL A 938 -9.00 37.35 -0.39
N SER A 939 -9.32 37.97 0.74
CA SER A 939 -8.30 38.38 1.72
C SER A 939 -8.68 38.02 3.15
N PHE A 940 -7.66 37.79 3.97
CA PHE A 940 -7.77 37.52 5.41
C PHE A 940 -7.10 38.62 6.21
N LYS A 941 -7.70 38.98 7.34
CA LYS A 941 -7.13 39.90 8.33
C LYS A 941 -7.47 39.42 9.73
N CYS A 942 -6.67 39.78 10.72
CA CYS A 942 -7.05 39.64 12.12
C CYS A 942 -6.43 40.76 12.95
N ASN A 943 -6.82 40.85 14.22
CA ASN A 943 -6.16 41.74 15.17
C ASN A 943 -4.99 40.98 15.83
N ASN A 944 -3.86 40.87 15.11
CA ASN A 944 -2.67 40.25 15.67
C ASN A 944 -1.97 41.21 16.66
N ASN A 945 -2.04 40.88 17.95
CA ASN A 945 -1.39 41.63 19.03
C ASN A 945 -0.25 40.83 19.68
N THR A 946 0.29 39.82 18.98
CA THR A 946 1.33 38.93 19.51
C THR A 946 2.59 38.99 18.65
N ASP A 947 3.73 38.61 19.24
CA ASP A 947 5.01 38.46 18.50
C ASP A 947 5.02 37.21 17.58
N TYR A 948 3.89 36.52 17.46
CA TYR A 948 3.73 35.29 16.71
C TYR A 948 2.96 35.54 15.41
N SER A 949 3.28 34.76 14.39
CA SER A 949 2.53 34.78 13.13
C SER A 949 1.10 34.26 13.33
N SER A 950 0.14 34.91 12.70
CA SER A 950 -1.27 34.55 12.74
C SER A 950 -1.63 33.49 11.68
N ARG A 951 -0.96 32.33 11.76
CA ARG A 951 -1.16 31.22 10.82
C ARG A 951 -2.59 30.68 10.89
N VAL A 952 -3.24 30.60 9.73
CA VAL A 952 -4.63 30.12 9.62
C VAL A 952 -4.83 29.34 8.33
N GLN A 953 -5.65 28.28 8.39
CA GLN A 953 -6.19 27.62 7.21
C GLN A 953 -7.62 28.11 6.97
N VAL A 954 -7.85 28.73 5.82
CA VAL A 954 -9.18 29.16 5.36
C VAL A 954 -9.65 28.18 4.31
N THR A 955 -10.81 27.57 4.52
CA THR A 955 -11.49 26.74 3.52
C THR A 955 -12.70 27.50 3.01
N VAL A 956 -12.69 27.87 1.73
CA VAL A 956 -13.85 28.43 1.04
C VAL A 956 -14.70 27.27 0.53
N ILE A 957 -15.99 27.30 0.86
CA ILE A 957 -16.94 26.22 0.57
C ILE A 957 -17.98 26.74 -0.40
N ALA A 958 -18.15 26.04 -1.52
CA ALA A 958 -19.16 26.33 -2.54
C ALA A 958 -20.03 25.09 -2.78
N GLU A 959 -21.32 25.28 -3.03
CA GLU A 959 -22.27 24.21 -3.31
C GLU A 959 -22.87 24.35 -4.71
N GLY A 960 -22.99 23.23 -5.43
CA GLY A 960 -23.55 23.15 -6.77
C GLY A 960 -24.92 22.50 -6.80
N GLU A 961 -25.24 21.92 -7.95
CA GLU A 961 -26.52 21.27 -8.21
C GLU A 961 -26.65 19.91 -7.48
N LEU A 962 -27.88 19.41 -7.43
CA LEU A 962 -28.17 18.04 -6.98
C LEU A 962 -27.81 17.03 -8.08
N LEU A 963 -27.41 15.83 -7.67
CA LEU A 963 -27.01 14.77 -8.59
C LEU A 963 -28.13 13.91 -9.15
#